data_AF-A0A1G4HL29-F1
#
_entry.id   AF-A0A1G4HL29-F1
#
_cell.length_a   1.000
_cell.length_b   1.000
_cell.length_c   1.000
_cell.angle_alpha   90.00
_cell.angle_beta   90.00
_cell.angle_gamma   90.00
#
_symmetry.space_group_name_H-M   'P 1'
#
loop_
_entity.id
_entity.type
_entity.pdbx_description
1 polymer ?
#
loop_
_entity_poly.entity_id
_entity_poly.type
_entity_poly.pdbx_seq_one_letter_code
_entity_poly.pdbx_strand_id
1 'polypeptide(L)'
;MLPLHGNGKRKSPPNVMSFLGGAYSKGIFQSGKVGDVQKAQGGSPPLGEAHYVQCDEYEDDVTSSGCLNWYINRSPKQRITINVGVFLSFVAATYATYQTIENVKMVCLVGLSLYSVFFLLFALHMLSSVLKDEYDAYSSVGGSDDWTSAHWRGALRKDANRKDGVTTHQIGVTAEHINPPQKKSEAMQLSSGDRRGEAHNAVAQSAAAHDTLSHSAAANDTLPHDGYEVLSLDDIAKPIKEGSEGFFAVQYNSIFKISVAFTTLLLFLYIVRGECTKFPREKSSIVEGTAETYIVISPVAYSVITSISFLLGATCSSVAAYNGIYVAVRANVRVAKASTYSYRKALITCFRSGAISAIVNVALAIFGICSLLLLISVLYPSLSFTKCPLLIVGYGFGASLVAMLYQLAGGIYTKAADIGADLVGKVEKNIPEDDARNPAVIADLVGDNVGDCAGQCADLFESISAEIIASMILGGSLCENGIISESRASYFVLFPLFVHSMDLLVSTIGVYLVRTRSDYASPPAGGKSRGGGKRHAGVEGHPHVGGPSDSGAMQTGANENVVKANGNLLRENENLLGANGNLLRTNENLLRTNADTALSTLSGGPHNDDELGMLGEHLENPLKVMLRAYVVTCLLAMGGFFFFCKMLFLSGEDSQNDYSWIYLSLCGLVGMVCSYLFVILTRYYTDYSYPKVRKIAHASLSGPATNIITGLYVGMESTFLPTVVISVSLLASYYLGLASNVTGDGRAINGLYGTSVATMGMLSTAVFVLSMSNFGPIADNAGGIVEMSNQPEHVRFITDRLDAVGNVTKANTKGYSVGSAALACFLLFSAFLSEVSLHTKTPFTTVDIAMPEVFIGGILGSVVVFLFASWSLDAVGNTAEEVLKEVRRQFNDHPGILTYEEKPDYHTCVSIISRKALIETIKPGLLALCAPIIIGLVFKQIGMLRNNGLLGAQVIASFIMFSTSTGILMALFLNNAGGAWDNAKKYIESGFYGGKNSPAHVSSVIGDTVGDPCKDTAGPSIHVLIKLISTITMVMTPLIASSPEM
;
A
#
# COMPACT_ATOMS: atom_id res chain seq x y z
N MET A 1 31.73 1.56 50.20
CA MET A 1 32.52 2.51 51.02
C MET A 1 33.78 2.88 50.26
N LEU A 2 34.08 4.19 50.15
CA LEU A 2 35.33 4.87 49.70
C LEU A 2 35.70 4.79 48.17
N PRO A 3 36.37 5.81 47.58
CA PRO A 3 35.78 7.10 47.20
C PRO A 3 36.26 7.71 45.83
N LEU A 4 35.41 8.60 45.27
CA LEU A 4 35.64 9.89 44.60
C LEU A 4 37.02 10.29 44.00
N HIS A 5 37.06 10.61 42.69
CA HIS A 5 37.23 11.96 42.06
C HIS A 5 37.87 11.88 40.65
N GLY A 6 37.35 12.66 39.69
CA GLY A 6 38.04 12.95 38.42
C GLY A 6 37.11 13.34 37.27
N ASN A 7 36.87 14.65 37.10
CA ASN A 7 36.07 15.28 36.04
C ASN A 7 36.38 14.81 34.60
N GLY A 8 35.34 14.74 33.76
CA GLY A 8 35.48 15.10 32.34
C GLY A 8 34.73 14.23 31.32
N LYS A 9 33.60 14.77 30.82
CA LYS A 9 32.88 14.42 29.58
C LYS A 9 32.11 13.07 29.57
N ARG A 10 30.79 13.17 29.75
CA ARG A 10 29.82 12.13 29.33
C ARG A 10 29.97 11.90 27.83
N LYS A 11 30.48 10.72 27.44
CA LYS A 11 30.31 10.18 26.08
C LYS A 11 28.86 9.73 25.94
N SER A 12 28.16 10.21 24.91
CA SER A 12 26.90 9.62 24.46
C SER A 12 27.14 8.17 24.00
N PRO A 13 26.16 7.26 24.17
CA PRO A 13 26.27 5.89 23.68
C PRO A 13 26.41 5.86 22.14
N PRO A 14 27.08 4.85 21.56
CA PRO A 14 27.37 4.82 20.13
C PRO A 14 26.09 4.68 19.29
N ASN A 15 25.91 5.59 18.32
CA ASN A 15 24.87 5.55 17.30
C ASN A 15 25.23 4.51 16.23
N VAL A 16 24.38 3.51 16.02
CA VAL A 16 24.62 2.33 15.14
C VAL A 16 24.44 2.62 13.63
N MET A 17 24.21 3.89 13.25
CA MET A 17 24.32 4.33 11.85
C MET A 17 25.73 4.14 11.25
N SER A 18 26.75 3.85 12.07
CA SER A 18 28.11 3.62 11.58
C SER A 18 28.32 2.26 10.89
N PHE A 19 27.37 1.32 10.93
CA PHE A 19 27.52 0.02 10.28
C PHE A 19 26.87 -0.06 8.88
N LEU A 20 26.05 0.92 8.48
CA LEU A 20 25.36 0.93 7.18
C LEU A 20 25.39 2.28 6.42
N GLY A 21 26.27 3.22 6.80
CA GLY A 21 26.52 4.44 6.02
C GLY A 21 26.50 5.69 6.88
N GLY A 22 27.69 6.18 7.23
CA GLY A 22 27.85 7.40 8.00
C GLY A 22 27.60 8.65 7.14
N ALA A 23 26.47 9.33 7.35
CA ALA A 23 26.31 10.75 7.00
C ALA A 23 25.18 11.48 7.76
N TYR A 24 24.39 10.84 8.62
CA TYR A 24 23.24 11.51 9.27
C TYR A 24 23.51 11.78 10.76
N SER A 25 24.29 12.83 11.06
CA SER A 25 24.35 13.38 12.43
C SER A 25 24.86 14.83 12.54
N LYS A 26 25.25 15.51 11.46
CA LYS A 26 25.71 16.91 11.55
C LYS A 26 24.70 17.84 10.90
N GLY A 27 23.61 18.14 11.61
CA GLY A 27 22.64 19.14 11.16
C GLY A 27 21.68 19.68 12.21
N ILE A 28 21.47 18.99 13.34
CA ILE A 28 20.30 19.29 14.21
C ILE A 28 20.68 19.82 15.61
N PHE A 29 21.94 20.15 15.89
CA PHE A 29 22.31 20.84 17.15
C PHE A 29 23.45 21.83 16.95
N GLN A 30 23.14 23.09 16.63
CA GLN A 30 24.03 24.22 16.92
C GLN A 30 23.81 24.67 18.36
N SER A 31 24.81 24.49 19.22
CA SER A 31 25.01 25.34 20.40
C SER A 31 26.14 26.29 20.06
N GLY A 32 25.81 27.47 19.53
CA GLY A 32 26.78 28.54 19.30
C GLY A 32 27.42 28.99 20.62
N LYS A 33 28.73 28.83 20.75
CA LYS A 33 29.51 29.50 21.81
C LYS A 33 29.85 30.91 21.34
N VAL A 34 29.38 31.89 22.11
CA VAL A 34 29.80 33.29 22.03
C VAL A 34 31.27 33.40 22.48
N GLY A 35 32.08 34.10 21.69
CA GLY A 35 33.47 34.41 21.99
C GLY A 35 33.93 35.68 21.28
N ASP A 36 33.90 36.78 22.04
CA ASP A 36 34.70 38.01 21.99
C ASP A 36 35.17 38.59 20.64
N VAL A 37 34.53 39.71 20.23
CA VAL A 37 35.21 40.78 19.48
C VAL A 37 34.99 42.11 20.20
N GLN A 38 36.11 42.74 20.53
CA GLN A 38 36.22 44.00 21.26
C GLN A 38 35.70 45.21 20.46
N LYS A 39 35.09 46.13 21.23
CA LYS A 39 34.81 47.56 21.01
C LYS A 39 35.43 48.24 19.77
N ALA A 40 34.55 48.81 18.93
CA ALA A 40 34.77 50.11 18.28
C ALA A 40 33.44 50.89 18.27
N GLN A 41 33.54 52.20 18.48
CA GLN A 41 32.47 53.12 18.85
C GLN A 41 31.57 53.55 17.68
N GLY A 42 30.28 53.74 17.98
CA GLY A 42 29.44 54.81 17.42
C GLY A 42 28.83 54.62 16.03
N GLY A 43 27.51 54.47 15.97
CA GLY A 43 26.69 54.71 14.78
C GLY A 43 25.92 53.46 14.31
N SER A 44 24.59 53.51 14.41
CA SER A 44 23.67 52.52 13.83
C SER A 44 23.68 52.61 12.30
N PRO A 45 23.78 51.49 11.55
CA PRO A 45 23.38 51.43 10.15
C PRO A 45 22.06 50.66 9.95
N PRO A 46 21.36 50.91 8.82
CA PRO A 46 19.96 50.53 8.59
C PRO A 46 19.78 49.10 8.07
N LEU A 47 18.51 48.68 8.12
CA LEU A 47 17.86 47.46 7.60
C LEU A 47 18.64 46.68 6.53
N GLY A 48 18.88 45.40 6.84
CA GLY A 48 19.77 44.50 6.14
C GLY A 48 19.25 44.00 4.79
N GLU A 49 20.14 44.08 3.80
CA GLU A 49 20.21 43.19 2.66
C GLU A 49 20.53 41.77 3.15
N ALA A 50 19.62 40.82 2.88
CA ALA A 50 19.94 39.42 3.00
C ALA A 50 20.86 39.03 1.84
N HIS A 51 22.14 38.79 2.13
CA HIS A 51 23.07 38.21 1.17
C HIS A 51 22.56 36.83 0.73
N TYR A 52 22.13 36.75 -0.53
CA TYR A 52 21.94 35.50 -1.26
C TYR A 52 23.26 34.73 -1.25
N VAL A 53 23.28 33.57 -0.59
CA VAL A 53 24.26 32.53 -0.89
C VAL A 53 23.77 31.89 -2.18
N GLN A 54 24.43 32.20 -3.29
CA GLN A 54 24.38 31.38 -4.50
C GLN A 54 24.75 29.95 -4.10
N CYS A 55 23.77 29.05 -4.10
CA CYS A 55 24.02 27.62 -4.11
C CYS A 55 24.37 27.24 -5.54
N ASP A 56 25.67 27.12 -5.81
CA ASP A 56 26.18 26.51 -7.03
C ASP A 56 25.69 25.05 -7.16
N GLU A 57 25.28 24.71 -8.37
CA GLU A 57 25.14 23.37 -8.99
C GLU A 57 24.74 22.18 -8.09
N TYR A 58 23.47 21.78 -8.23
CA TYR A 58 22.85 20.61 -7.61
C TYR A 58 23.27 19.31 -8.32
N GLU A 59 24.43 18.75 -7.98
CA GLU A 59 24.71 17.32 -8.20
C GLU A 59 24.04 16.49 -7.08
N ASP A 60 22.98 15.74 -7.41
CA ASP A 60 22.65 14.37 -6.97
C ASP A 60 22.95 13.86 -5.53
N ASP A 61 23.00 14.70 -4.49
CA ASP A 61 23.52 14.27 -3.17
C ASP A 61 22.49 13.74 -2.15
N VAL A 62 21.56 12.87 -2.58
CA VAL A 62 20.85 11.94 -1.67
C VAL A 62 20.71 10.55 -2.31
N THR A 63 21.83 9.88 -2.55
CA THR A 63 21.90 8.43 -2.77
C THR A 63 22.89 7.80 -1.79
N SER A 64 22.45 7.56 -0.55
CA SER A 64 23.29 6.98 0.53
C SER A 64 23.56 5.47 0.36
N SER A 65 24.00 5.06 -0.83
CA SER A 65 24.70 3.82 -1.09
C SER A 65 25.44 3.98 -2.42
N GLY A 66 26.75 4.26 -2.37
CA GLY A 66 27.58 4.38 -3.59
C GLY A 66 27.47 3.16 -4.53
N CYS A 67 27.13 1.98 -4.00
CA CYS A 67 26.84 0.79 -4.79
C CYS A 67 25.54 0.90 -5.61
N LEU A 68 24.49 1.50 -5.05
CA LEU A 68 23.22 1.71 -5.73
C LEU A 68 23.38 2.74 -6.85
N ASN A 69 24.05 3.86 -6.56
CA ASN A 69 24.34 4.88 -7.57
C ASN A 69 25.24 4.31 -8.68
N TRP A 70 26.28 3.56 -8.31
CA TRP A 70 27.14 2.83 -9.27
C TRP A 70 26.35 1.90 -10.19
N TYR A 71 25.39 1.14 -9.65
CA TYR A 71 24.59 0.19 -10.43
C TYR A 71 23.58 0.91 -11.33
N ILE A 72 22.87 1.91 -10.78
CA ILE A 72 21.90 2.72 -11.52
C ILE A 72 22.60 3.38 -12.72
N ASN A 73 23.80 3.95 -12.52
CA ASN A 73 24.54 4.69 -13.53
C ASN A 73 25.08 3.84 -14.70
N ARG A 74 25.02 2.51 -14.64
CA ARG A 74 25.37 1.64 -15.77
C ARG A 74 24.39 1.72 -16.93
N SER A 75 24.79 1.21 -18.10
CA SER A 75 23.89 1.08 -19.25
C SER A 75 22.91 -0.09 -19.07
N PRO A 76 21.74 -0.10 -19.75
CA PRO A 76 20.80 -1.21 -19.67
C PRO A 76 21.43 -2.58 -19.99
N LYS A 77 22.28 -2.63 -21.01
CA LYS A 77 23.03 -3.85 -21.38
C LYS A 77 23.95 -4.31 -20.25
N GLN A 78 24.71 -3.39 -19.65
CA GLN A 78 25.58 -3.71 -18.52
C GLN A 78 24.80 -4.21 -17.30
N ARG A 79 23.64 -3.61 -16.98
CA ARG A 79 22.79 -4.07 -15.88
C ARG A 79 22.23 -5.48 -16.12
N ILE A 80 21.78 -5.76 -17.35
CA ILE A 80 21.33 -7.11 -17.73
C ILE A 80 22.48 -8.10 -17.59
N THR A 81 23.68 -7.77 -18.10
CA THR A 81 24.86 -8.62 -17.96
C THR A 81 25.21 -8.87 -16.49
N ILE A 82 25.15 -7.85 -15.63
CA ILE A 82 25.38 -7.99 -14.19
C ILE A 82 24.34 -8.93 -13.57
N ASN A 83 23.05 -8.74 -13.85
CA ASN A 83 21.98 -9.57 -13.28
C ASN A 83 22.05 -11.02 -13.75
N VAL A 84 22.35 -11.25 -15.04
CA VAL A 84 22.57 -12.59 -15.59
C VAL A 84 23.82 -13.22 -14.96
N GLY A 85 24.89 -12.45 -14.77
CA GLY A 85 26.10 -12.91 -14.09
C GLY A 85 25.83 -13.29 -12.64
N VAL A 86 25.05 -12.50 -11.90
CA VAL A 86 24.61 -12.81 -10.53
C VAL A 86 23.74 -14.06 -10.50
N PHE A 87 22.78 -14.19 -11.43
CA PHE A 87 21.94 -15.37 -11.53
C PHE A 87 22.75 -16.65 -11.80
N LEU A 88 23.70 -16.61 -12.75
CA LEU A 88 24.58 -17.73 -13.03
C LEU A 88 25.51 -18.05 -11.84
N SER A 89 26.00 -17.02 -11.14
CA SER A 89 26.78 -17.20 -9.92
C SER A 89 25.96 -17.84 -8.80
N PHE A 90 24.68 -17.49 -8.69
CA PHE A 90 23.73 -18.13 -7.79
C PHE A 90 23.57 -19.61 -8.12
N VAL A 91 23.25 -19.95 -9.37
CA VAL A 91 23.09 -21.35 -9.80
C VAL A 91 24.36 -22.15 -9.54
N ALA A 92 25.53 -21.56 -9.83
CA ALA A 92 26.82 -22.18 -9.56
C ALA A 92 27.07 -22.37 -8.04
N ALA A 93 26.73 -21.39 -7.21
CA ALA A 93 26.89 -21.46 -5.75
C ALA A 93 25.95 -22.51 -5.13
N THR A 94 24.69 -22.55 -5.56
CA THR A 94 23.73 -23.59 -5.12
C THR A 94 24.17 -24.97 -5.59
N TYR A 95 24.64 -25.11 -6.83
CA TYR A 95 25.19 -26.37 -7.33
C TYR A 95 26.45 -26.79 -6.57
N ALA A 96 27.36 -25.87 -6.28
CA ALA A 96 28.53 -26.15 -5.46
C ALA A 96 28.15 -26.54 -4.02
N THR A 97 27.13 -25.91 -3.45
CA THR A 97 26.58 -26.26 -2.13
C THR A 97 25.97 -27.66 -2.17
N TYR A 98 25.22 -28.00 -3.22
CA TYR A 98 24.67 -29.33 -3.45
C TYR A 98 25.77 -30.42 -3.56
N GLN A 99 26.92 -30.09 -4.15
CA GLN A 99 28.06 -31.01 -4.25
C GLN A 99 28.88 -31.12 -2.96
N THR A 100 28.83 -30.13 -2.07
CA THR A 100 29.68 -30.06 -0.87
C THR A 100 28.94 -30.40 0.43
N ILE A 101 27.62 -30.17 0.49
CA ILE A 101 26.79 -30.41 1.68
C ILE A 101 25.82 -31.55 1.38
N GLU A 102 25.98 -32.66 2.08
CA GLU A 102 25.08 -33.83 1.96
C GLU A 102 23.67 -33.55 2.49
N ASN A 103 23.51 -32.56 3.38
CA ASN A 103 22.21 -32.17 3.92
C ASN A 103 21.41 -31.31 2.92
N VAL A 104 20.50 -31.96 2.20
CA VAL A 104 19.59 -31.35 1.21
C VAL A 104 18.83 -30.14 1.76
N LYS A 105 18.46 -30.14 3.05
CA LYS A 105 17.70 -29.05 3.69
C LYS A 105 18.52 -27.76 3.71
N MET A 106 19.81 -27.86 4.01
CA MET A 106 20.75 -26.74 3.99
C MET A 106 20.97 -26.21 2.57
N VAL A 107 21.08 -27.11 1.59
CA VAL A 107 21.17 -26.73 0.17
C VAL A 107 19.93 -25.94 -0.25
N CYS A 108 18.73 -26.38 0.13
CA CYS A 108 17.49 -25.66 -0.14
C CYS A 108 17.48 -24.27 0.50
N LEU A 109 17.84 -24.15 1.78
CA LEU A 109 17.87 -22.86 2.47
C LEU A 109 18.88 -21.88 1.84
N VAL A 110 20.09 -22.35 1.52
CA VAL A 110 21.09 -21.52 0.81
C VAL A 110 20.56 -21.10 -0.56
N GLY A 111 19.93 -22.02 -1.29
CA GLY A 111 19.30 -21.74 -2.58
C GLY A 111 18.22 -20.66 -2.48
N LEU A 112 17.29 -20.79 -1.51
CA LEU A 112 16.20 -19.84 -1.28
C LEU A 112 16.71 -18.46 -0.83
N SER A 113 17.75 -18.42 0.02
CA SER A 113 18.39 -17.15 0.40
C SER A 113 19.01 -16.44 -0.80
N LEU A 114 19.76 -17.14 -1.63
CA LEU A 114 20.38 -16.55 -2.81
C LEU A 114 19.33 -16.17 -3.88
N TYR A 115 18.26 -16.94 -4.03
CA TYR A 115 17.12 -16.61 -4.88
C TYR A 115 16.45 -15.29 -4.44
N SER A 116 16.29 -15.11 -3.13
CA SER A 116 15.75 -13.87 -2.56
C SER A 116 16.67 -12.68 -2.84
N VAL A 117 17.99 -12.85 -2.71
CA VAL A 117 18.98 -11.82 -3.07
C VAL A 117 18.91 -11.47 -4.56
N PHE A 118 18.72 -12.45 -5.44
CA PHE A 118 18.51 -12.20 -6.86
C PHE A 118 17.27 -11.34 -7.11
N PHE A 119 16.14 -11.61 -6.45
CA PHE A 119 14.93 -10.80 -6.60
C PHE A 119 15.06 -9.39 -6.01
N LEU A 120 15.84 -9.22 -4.92
CA LEU A 120 16.19 -7.89 -4.41
C LEU A 120 17.00 -7.09 -5.44
N LEU A 121 18.00 -7.70 -6.08
CA LEU A 121 18.79 -7.07 -7.14
C LEU A 121 17.97 -6.82 -8.41
N PHE A 122 17.03 -7.73 -8.72
CA PHE A 122 16.09 -7.56 -9.82
C PHE A 122 15.12 -6.40 -9.57
N ALA A 123 14.63 -6.23 -8.34
CA ALA A 123 13.81 -5.07 -7.98
C ALA A 123 14.60 -3.75 -8.12
N LEU A 124 15.89 -3.73 -7.73
CA LEU A 124 16.77 -2.58 -7.99
C LEU A 124 16.97 -2.32 -9.48
N HIS A 125 17.03 -3.36 -10.31
CA HIS A 125 17.06 -3.23 -11.76
C HIS A 125 15.77 -2.64 -12.32
N MET A 126 14.62 -3.14 -11.88
CA MET A 126 13.31 -2.60 -12.25
C MET A 126 13.22 -1.13 -11.84
N LEU A 127 13.64 -0.78 -10.62
CA LEU A 127 13.67 0.60 -10.15
C LEU A 127 14.56 1.47 -11.03
N SER A 128 15.78 1.01 -11.33
CA SER A 128 16.67 1.73 -12.25
C SER A 128 16.04 1.93 -13.63
N SER A 129 15.29 0.96 -14.15
CA SER A 129 14.59 1.11 -15.44
C SER A 129 13.47 2.13 -15.38
N VAL A 130 12.66 2.12 -14.31
CA VAL A 130 11.60 3.11 -14.07
C VAL A 130 12.19 4.51 -13.91
N LEU A 131 13.32 4.62 -13.20
CA LEU A 131 13.97 5.91 -12.94
C LEU A 131 14.68 6.49 -14.17
N LYS A 132 15.25 5.65 -15.05
CA LYS A 132 16.05 6.06 -16.22
C LYS A 132 15.30 6.15 -17.55
N ASP A 133 14.22 5.41 -17.74
CA ASP A 133 13.47 5.37 -19.02
C ASP A 133 12.93 6.75 -19.47
N GLU A 134 13.06 7.81 -18.66
CA GLU A 134 12.65 9.18 -19.00
C GLU A 134 13.80 10.20 -19.13
N TYR A 135 15.00 9.95 -18.62
CA TYR A 135 16.12 10.91 -18.81
C TYR A 135 16.48 11.04 -20.31
N ASP A 136 16.34 9.95 -21.06
CA ASP A 136 16.53 9.93 -22.52
C ASP A 136 15.34 10.57 -23.28
N ALA A 137 14.13 10.61 -22.71
CA ALA A 137 13.00 11.35 -23.27
C ALA A 137 13.13 12.86 -23.02
N TYR A 138 13.74 13.25 -21.91
CA TYR A 138 14.03 14.65 -21.56
C TYR A 138 14.95 15.34 -22.58
N SER A 139 15.98 14.63 -23.05
CA SER A 139 16.95 15.18 -24.02
C SER A 139 16.42 15.29 -25.45
N SER A 140 15.30 14.64 -25.78
CA SER A 140 14.72 14.66 -27.14
C SER A 140 13.55 15.64 -27.30
N VAL A 141 13.03 16.20 -26.21
CA VAL A 141 11.95 17.21 -26.24
C VAL A 141 12.47 18.62 -25.88
N GLY A 142 13.64 18.74 -25.26
CA GLY A 142 14.30 20.02 -24.94
C GLY A 142 15.18 20.63 -26.06
N GLY A 143 14.88 20.34 -27.33
CA GLY A 143 15.68 20.79 -28.47
C GLY A 143 14.83 21.35 -29.62
N SER A 144 13.92 22.29 -29.32
CA SER A 144 13.10 22.94 -30.35
C SER A 144 13.25 24.46 -30.42
N ASP A 145 14.41 24.99 -30.05
CA ASP A 145 14.80 26.39 -30.37
C ASP A 145 15.68 26.51 -31.62
N ASP A 146 15.74 25.48 -32.47
CA ASP A 146 16.51 25.53 -33.73
C ASP A 146 15.64 25.21 -34.98
N TRP A 147 14.36 25.58 -34.94
CA TRP A 147 13.43 25.43 -36.06
C TRP A 147 13.52 26.54 -37.14
N THR A 148 14.65 27.26 -37.23
CA THR A 148 14.87 28.26 -38.30
C THR A 148 16.11 28.06 -39.17
N SER A 149 16.96 27.05 -38.97
CA SER A 149 18.22 26.95 -39.76
C SER A 149 18.47 25.65 -40.54
N ALA A 150 17.59 24.65 -40.44
CA ALA A 150 17.82 23.32 -41.05
C ALA A 150 17.01 23.02 -42.33
N HIS A 151 15.92 23.74 -42.61
CA HIS A 151 15.05 23.40 -43.76
C HIS A 151 15.36 24.09 -45.09
N TRP A 152 16.34 25.01 -45.13
CA TRP A 152 16.79 25.69 -46.36
C TRP A 152 18.10 25.16 -46.96
N ARG A 153 18.74 24.15 -46.34
CA ARG A 153 19.99 23.54 -46.86
C ARG A 153 19.82 22.17 -47.53
N GLY A 154 18.62 21.60 -47.53
CA GLY A 154 18.31 20.32 -48.19
C GLY A 154 17.78 20.44 -49.62
N ALA A 155 17.41 21.64 -50.08
CA ALA A 155 16.78 21.86 -51.39
C ALA A 155 17.75 22.32 -52.50
N LEU A 156 19.04 22.49 -52.21
CA LEU A 156 20.07 22.87 -53.19
C LEU A 156 21.19 21.84 -53.34
N ARG A 157 20.95 20.57 -52.95
CA ARG A 157 21.98 19.52 -52.99
C ARG A 157 21.54 18.21 -53.66
N LYS A 158 20.56 18.28 -54.56
CA LYS A 158 20.16 17.16 -55.44
C LYS A 158 20.37 17.40 -56.94
N ASP A 159 21.00 18.51 -57.32
CA ASP A 159 21.47 18.76 -58.69
C ASP A 159 22.98 19.00 -58.68
N ALA A 160 23.77 17.93 -58.69
CA ALA A 160 25.12 17.87 -59.31
C ALA A 160 25.77 16.52 -58.99
N ASN A 161 25.34 15.50 -59.72
CA ASN A 161 26.04 14.23 -59.81
C ASN A 161 27.20 14.43 -60.82
N ARG A 162 28.46 14.57 -60.38
CA ARG A 162 29.65 14.24 -61.19
C ARG A 162 30.99 14.41 -60.46
N LYS A 163 31.65 13.26 -60.28
CA LYS A 163 33.06 12.91 -60.57
C LYS A 163 34.21 13.91 -60.29
N ASP A 164 35.27 13.28 -59.75
CA ASP A 164 36.70 13.57 -59.87
C ASP A 164 37.35 14.56 -58.89
N GLY A 165 38.30 14.02 -58.10
CA GLY A 165 39.66 14.55 -58.07
C GLY A 165 40.06 15.54 -56.97
N VAL A 166 41.05 15.10 -56.19
CA VAL A 166 42.21 15.89 -55.75
C VAL A 166 42.05 16.77 -54.49
N THR A 167 43.21 16.91 -53.86
CA THR A 167 43.63 17.21 -52.50
C THR A 167 43.69 18.71 -52.12
N THR A 168 43.66 18.93 -50.79
CA THR A 168 44.51 19.85 -49.98
C THR A 168 44.32 21.38 -49.97
N HIS A 169 44.49 21.90 -48.74
CA HIS A 169 45.06 23.18 -48.28
C HIS A 169 44.19 24.46 -48.12
N GLN A 170 43.93 24.77 -46.84
CA GLN A 170 44.45 25.93 -46.06
C GLN A 170 44.18 27.40 -46.45
N ILE A 171 43.74 28.13 -45.41
CA ILE A 171 44.09 29.51 -44.98
C ILE A 171 43.37 30.71 -45.65
N GLY A 172 42.70 31.52 -44.81
CA GLY A 172 43.09 32.93 -44.70
C GLY A 172 42.00 34.03 -44.64
N VAL A 173 42.00 34.75 -43.50
CA VAL A 173 42.09 36.24 -43.41
C VAL A 173 40.80 37.11 -43.26
N THR A 174 40.67 37.64 -42.02
CA THR A 174 40.33 39.01 -41.50
C THR A 174 39.01 39.77 -41.73
N ALA A 175 38.34 40.05 -40.60
CA ALA A 175 37.97 41.35 -39.96
C ALA A 175 37.57 42.60 -40.76
N GLU A 176 36.46 43.25 -40.33
CA GLU A 176 36.39 44.72 -40.17
C GLU A 176 35.27 45.18 -39.20
N HIS A 177 35.48 46.37 -38.63
CA HIS A 177 34.82 47.07 -37.51
C HIS A 177 33.41 47.64 -37.80
N ILE A 178 32.64 47.96 -36.73
CA ILE A 178 32.08 49.30 -36.42
C ILE A 178 31.46 49.28 -34.99
N ASN A 179 31.58 50.40 -34.26
CA ASN A 179 31.08 50.68 -32.90
C ASN A 179 30.64 52.18 -32.87
N PRO A 180 30.12 52.78 -31.77
CA PRO A 180 28.77 52.79 -31.18
C PRO A 180 28.14 54.22 -31.15
N PRO A 181 27.17 54.59 -30.26
CA PRO A 181 27.55 55.54 -29.20
C PRO A 181 26.79 55.47 -27.83
N GLN A 182 27.42 56.05 -26.80
CA GLN A 182 26.93 56.36 -25.43
C GLN A 182 26.56 57.86 -25.24
N LYS A 183 25.77 58.19 -24.18
CA LYS A 183 25.79 59.39 -23.25
C LYS A 183 24.38 59.57 -22.61
N LYS A 184 24.09 60.18 -21.43
CA LYS A 184 24.78 60.80 -20.27
C LYS A 184 23.70 61.10 -19.18
N SER A 185 24.15 61.40 -17.95
CA SER A 185 23.46 61.79 -16.71
C SER A 185 22.77 63.18 -16.67
N GLU A 186 21.76 63.37 -15.80
CA GLU A 186 21.48 64.62 -15.02
C GLU A 186 20.40 64.42 -13.93
N ALA A 187 20.42 65.26 -12.88
CA ALA A 187 19.57 65.23 -11.67
C ALA A 187 19.06 66.64 -11.33
N MET A 188 17.82 66.83 -10.80
CA MET A 188 17.42 68.05 -10.03
C MET A 188 16.04 67.97 -9.29
N GLN A 189 16.10 68.10 -7.95
CA GLN A 189 15.33 68.89 -6.94
C GLN A 189 13.77 69.05 -6.86
N LEU A 190 13.25 68.73 -5.64
CA LEU A 190 12.40 69.48 -4.65
C LEU A 190 11.14 70.30 -5.06
N SER A 191 10.00 70.08 -4.36
CA SER A 191 9.44 71.01 -3.33
C SER A 191 7.92 70.87 -3.00
N SER A 192 7.62 70.71 -1.69
CA SER A 192 6.57 71.34 -0.82
C SER A 192 5.03 71.21 -1.00
N GLY A 193 4.34 70.96 0.13
CA GLY A 193 2.98 71.46 0.47
C GLY A 193 2.01 70.37 0.98
N ASP A 194 1.80 70.04 2.26
CA ASP A 194 1.26 70.74 3.45
C ASP A 194 -0.25 70.49 3.74
N ARG A 195 -0.56 70.14 5.02
CA ARG A 195 -1.85 70.11 5.79
C ARG A 195 -2.89 68.99 5.54
N ARG A 196 -3.26 68.14 6.52
CA ARG A 196 -3.99 68.27 7.84
C ARG A 196 -5.53 68.28 7.73
N GLY A 197 -6.18 67.42 8.53
CA GLY A 197 -7.55 67.60 9.08
C GLY A 197 -8.49 66.39 8.92
N GLU A 198 -8.65 65.55 9.95
CA GLU A 198 -9.89 65.36 10.75
C GLU A 198 -10.94 64.42 10.12
N ALA A 199 -11.07 63.16 10.57
CA ALA A 199 -11.87 62.67 11.71
C ALA A 199 -13.40 62.82 11.54
N HIS A 200 -14.14 61.71 11.37
CA HIS A 200 -15.19 61.24 12.30
C HIS A 200 -16.03 60.08 11.72
N ASN A 201 -16.34 59.14 12.62
CA ASN A 201 -17.22 57.98 12.51
C ASN A 201 -18.64 58.27 11.99
N ALA A 202 -19.27 57.32 11.30
CA ALA A 202 -20.53 56.72 11.74
C ALA A 202 -20.90 55.45 10.96
N VAL A 203 -21.50 54.54 11.71
CA VAL A 203 -21.92 53.18 11.41
C VAL A 203 -23.37 53.15 10.93
N ALA A 204 -23.69 52.09 10.17
CA ALA A 204 -24.99 51.42 10.02
C ALA A 204 -25.97 51.85 8.90
N GLN A 205 -26.33 50.80 8.14
CA GLN A 205 -27.67 50.46 7.61
C GLN A 205 -28.16 51.28 6.41
N SER A 206 -28.85 50.73 5.42
CA SER A 206 -29.25 49.35 5.08
C SER A 206 -29.89 49.42 3.70
N ALA A 207 -29.84 48.31 2.96
CA ALA A 207 -30.91 47.82 2.09
C ALA A 207 -31.77 48.85 1.33
N ALA A 208 -31.42 49.12 0.07
CA ALA A 208 -32.37 49.36 -1.03
C ALA A 208 -31.61 49.61 -2.33
N ALA A 209 -31.48 48.58 -3.17
CA ALA A 209 -31.47 48.69 -4.64
C ALA A 209 -31.23 47.29 -5.23
N HIS A 210 -32.26 46.45 -5.21
CA HIS A 210 -32.39 45.39 -6.20
C HIS A 210 -33.00 46.00 -7.47
N ASP A 211 -32.58 45.46 -8.61
CA ASP A 211 -33.08 45.68 -9.97
C ASP A 211 -32.62 46.96 -10.67
N THR A 212 -31.50 46.88 -11.40
CA THR A 212 -31.45 46.88 -12.88
C THR A 212 -30.02 47.10 -13.39
N LEU A 213 -29.75 46.55 -14.59
CA LEU A 213 -28.53 46.60 -15.43
C LEU A 213 -27.66 45.33 -15.31
N SER A 214 -27.98 44.25 -16.03
CA SER A 214 -27.76 44.00 -17.48
C SER A 214 -26.29 43.89 -17.88
N HIS A 215 -25.92 42.68 -18.34
CA HIS A 215 -24.95 42.42 -19.41
C HIS A 215 -23.62 43.17 -19.36
N SER A 216 -22.64 42.60 -18.64
CA SER A 216 -21.20 42.79 -18.89
C SER A 216 -20.36 41.90 -17.96
N ALA A 217 -20.34 40.57 -18.20
CA ALA A 217 -19.36 39.67 -17.59
C ALA A 217 -19.24 38.40 -18.44
N ALA A 218 -18.82 38.56 -19.68
CA ALA A 218 -18.46 37.46 -20.58
C ALA A 218 -17.34 37.95 -21.50
N ALA A 219 -16.18 38.22 -20.91
CA ALA A 219 -14.88 38.40 -21.58
C ALA A 219 -13.86 38.81 -20.52
N ASN A 220 -13.27 37.84 -19.83
CA ASN A 220 -11.93 37.93 -19.22
C ASN A 220 -11.64 36.60 -18.49
N ASP A 221 -11.36 35.54 -19.24
CA ASP A 221 -10.77 34.30 -18.71
C ASP A 221 -9.76 33.77 -19.71
N THR A 222 -8.77 34.59 -20.08
CA THR A 222 -7.51 34.15 -20.71
C THR A 222 -6.45 35.24 -20.51
N LEU A 223 -6.00 35.43 -19.28
CA LEU A 223 -4.73 36.09 -19.00
C LEU A 223 -4.01 35.27 -17.91
N PRO A 224 -2.73 34.90 -18.09
CA PRO A 224 -1.96 34.33 -17.00
C PRO A 224 -1.83 35.40 -15.92
N HIS A 225 -2.16 35.06 -14.67
CA HIS A 225 -1.91 35.93 -13.53
C HIS A 225 -0.39 36.15 -13.40
N ASP A 226 0.08 37.36 -13.72
CA ASP A 226 1.49 37.82 -13.78
C ASP A 226 2.21 37.88 -12.41
N GLY A 227 1.87 37.01 -11.45
CA GLY A 227 2.46 37.04 -10.11
C GLY A 227 2.72 35.67 -9.45
N TYR A 228 2.21 34.58 -10.01
CA TYR A 228 2.44 33.24 -9.46
C TYR A 228 3.44 32.48 -10.33
N GLU A 229 4.62 32.23 -9.76
CA GLU A 229 5.65 31.39 -10.39
C GLU A 229 5.05 30.00 -10.66
N VAL A 230 4.97 29.58 -11.92
CA VAL A 230 4.48 28.23 -12.29
C VAL A 230 5.45 27.21 -11.70
N LEU A 231 5.05 26.59 -10.59
CA LEU A 231 5.87 25.59 -9.89
C LEU A 231 6.11 24.41 -10.82
N SER A 232 7.37 24.02 -10.97
CA SER A 232 7.68 22.80 -11.71
C SER A 232 7.16 21.58 -10.93
N LEU A 233 6.94 20.46 -11.63
CA LEU A 233 6.57 19.19 -10.99
C LEU A 233 7.58 18.78 -9.90
N ASP A 234 8.87 19.11 -10.10
CA ASP A 234 9.94 18.80 -9.16
C ASP A 234 9.90 19.70 -7.91
N ASP A 235 9.49 20.96 -8.05
CA ASP A 235 9.37 21.90 -6.93
C ASP A 235 8.28 21.48 -5.93
N ILE A 236 7.23 20.79 -6.40
CA ILE A 236 6.17 20.24 -5.55
C ILE A 236 6.55 18.85 -5.02
N ALA A 237 7.19 18.02 -5.84
CA ALA A 237 7.61 16.69 -5.42
C ALA A 237 8.65 16.72 -4.29
N LYS A 238 9.49 17.75 -4.23
CA LYS A 238 10.56 17.87 -3.23
C LYS A 238 10.04 18.01 -1.79
N PRO A 239 9.12 18.94 -1.46
CA PRO A 239 8.50 19.00 -0.13
C PRO A 239 7.80 17.70 0.28
N ILE A 240 7.12 17.01 -0.65
CA ILE A 240 6.46 15.73 -0.39
C ILE A 240 7.50 14.67 0.00
N LYS A 241 8.61 14.60 -0.74
CA LYS A 241 9.72 13.69 -0.44
C LYS A 241 10.35 14.00 0.91
N GLU A 242 10.69 15.27 1.18
CA GLU A 242 11.33 15.69 2.43
C GLU A 242 10.43 15.46 3.64
N GLY A 243 9.13 15.74 3.53
CA GLY A 243 8.14 15.45 4.56
C GLY A 243 8.00 13.96 4.84
N SER A 244 7.94 13.14 3.79
CA SER A 244 7.82 11.68 3.91
C SER A 244 9.06 11.03 4.53
N GLU A 245 10.25 11.38 4.05
CA GLU A 245 11.53 10.89 4.59
C GLU A 245 11.75 11.41 6.03
N GLY A 246 11.34 12.65 6.32
CA GLY A 246 11.41 13.27 7.64
C GLY A 246 10.51 12.57 8.67
N PHE A 247 9.23 12.37 8.37
CA PHE A 247 8.30 11.64 9.24
C PHE A 247 8.79 10.21 9.49
N PHE A 248 9.20 9.51 8.42
CA PHE A 248 9.76 8.16 8.52
C PHE A 248 10.97 8.12 9.47
N ALA A 249 11.89 9.08 9.37
CA ALA A 249 13.07 9.11 10.23
C ALA A 249 12.71 9.27 11.72
N VAL A 250 11.71 10.10 12.05
CA VAL A 250 11.26 10.28 13.44
C VAL A 250 10.53 9.03 13.94
N GLN A 251 9.64 8.47 13.12
CA GLN A 251 8.89 7.27 13.44
C GLN A 251 9.82 6.06 13.63
N TYR A 252 10.74 5.83 12.69
CA TYR A 252 11.73 4.75 12.74
C TYR A 252 12.59 4.83 14.00
N ASN A 253 13.13 6.02 14.33
CA ASN A 253 13.93 6.18 15.54
C ASN A 253 13.15 5.88 16.82
N SER A 254 11.84 6.16 16.83
CA SER A 254 10.97 5.86 17.97
C SER A 254 10.67 4.37 18.06
N ILE A 255 10.28 3.75 16.94
CA ILE A 255 10.04 2.31 16.84
C ILE A 255 11.30 1.52 17.18
N PHE A 256 12.46 1.90 16.68
CA PHE A 256 13.74 1.25 16.98
C PHE A 256 14.04 1.24 18.48
N LYS A 257 13.81 2.36 19.18
CA LYS A 257 13.97 2.43 20.65
C LYS A 257 13.01 1.49 21.36
N ILE A 258 11.75 1.43 20.92
CA ILE A 258 10.75 0.49 21.45
C ILE A 258 11.21 -0.95 21.21
N SER A 259 11.66 -1.29 20.00
CA SER A 259 12.18 -2.62 19.65
C SER A 259 13.40 -3.00 20.50
N VAL A 260 14.34 -2.09 20.76
CA VAL A 260 15.48 -2.38 21.66
C VAL A 260 15.02 -2.60 23.10
N ALA A 261 14.05 -1.82 23.58
CA ALA A 261 13.47 -2.02 24.91
C ALA A 261 12.78 -3.39 25.01
N PHE A 262 12.00 -3.78 24.01
CA PHE A 262 11.37 -5.10 23.91
C PHE A 262 12.39 -6.23 23.79
N THR A 263 13.45 -6.04 23.02
CA THR A 263 14.56 -7.02 22.90
C THR A 263 15.18 -7.28 24.28
N THR A 264 15.41 -6.22 25.05
CA THR A 264 15.95 -6.30 26.41
C THR A 264 14.97 -6.98 27.36
N LEU A 265 13.68 -6.64 27.25
CA LEU A 265 12.60 -7.26 28.01
C LEU A 265 12.53 -8.78 27.72
N LEU A 266 12.54 -9.19 26.45
CA LEU A 266 12.56 -10.60 26.05
C LEU A 266 13.80 -11.32 26.59
N LEU A 267 14.99 -10.71 26.47
CA LEU A 267 16.23 -11.28 27.03
C LEU A 267 16.06 -11.57 28.52
N PHE A 268 15.60 -10.56 29.28
CA PHE A 268 15.38 -10.69 30.72
C PHE A 268 14.34 -11.76 31.05
N LEU A 269 13.18 -11.74 30.39
CA LEU A 269 12.07 -12.65 30.66
C LEU A 269 12.45 -14.12 30.46
N TYR A 270 13.14 -14.43 29.37
CA TYR A 270 13.60 -15.79 29.10
C TYR A 270 14.74 -16.24 30.02
N ILE A 271 15.60 -15.32 30.48
CA ILE A 271 16.64 -15.64 31.46
C ILE A 271 16.04 -15.92 32.85
N VAL A 272 15.11 -15.07 33.30
CA VAL A 272 14.44 -15.20 34.61
C VAL A 272 13.67 -16.51 34.74
N ARG A 273 13.18 -17.07 33.64
CA ARG A 273 12.56 -18.39 33.62
C ARG A 273 13.45 -19.48 34.25
N GLY A 274 14.77 -19.44 34.04
CA GLY A 274 15.73 -20.38 34.63
C GLY A 274 15.69 -21.82 34.08
N GLU A 275 14.61 -22.26 33.43
CA GLU A 275 14.45 -23.64 32.94
C GLU A 275 15.05 -23.88 31.54
N CYS A 276 15.87 -24.92 31.41
CA CYS A 276 16.35 -25.36 30.11
C CYS A 276 15.22 -26.00 29.28
N THR A 277 15.20 -25.69 27.97
CA THR A 277 14.22 -26.27 27.03
C THR A 277 14.83 -27.47 26.33
N LYS A 278 14.10 -28.59 26.29
CA LYS A 278 14.55 -29.85 25.67
C LYS A 278 13.92 -29.98 24.29
N PHE A 279 14.75 -30.05 23.25
CA PHE A 279 14.32 -30.30 21.88
C PHE A 279 14.76 -31.70 21.43
N PRO A 280 13.98 -32.39 20.58
CA PRO A 280 14.40 -33.67 20.02
C PRO A 280 15.64 -33.51 19.13
N ARG A 281 16.55 -34.47 19.23
CA ARG A 281 17.74 -34.57 18.36
C ARG A 281 17.34 -35.20 17.02
N GLU A 282 17.93 -34.72 15.92
CA GLU A 282 17.72 -35.33 14.59
C GLU A 282 18.20 -36.79 14.62
N LYS A 283 17.31 -37.74 14.26
CA LYS A 283 17.66 -39.17 14.30
C LYS A 283 18.61 -39.50 13.14
N SER A 284 19.90 -39.67 13.42
CA SER A 284 20.84 -40.29 12.48
C SER A 284 20.58 -41.80 12.41
N SER A 285 20.51 -42.35 11.20
CA SER A 285 20.24 -43.76 10.88
C SER A 285 21.33 -44.75 11.37
N ILE A 286 22.27 -44.32 12.20
CA ILE A 286 23.37 -45.13 12.70
C ILE A 286 23.54 -44.81 14.20
N VAL A 287 23.57 -45.87 15.01
CA VAL A 287 23.76 -45.94 16.47
C VAL A 287 22.48 -45.99 17.31
N GLU A 288 21.92 -47.19 17.37
CA GLU A 288 21.22 -47.70 18.57
C GLU A 288 22.22 -47.75 19.74
N GLY A 289 22.17 -46.77 20.64
CA GLY A 289 22.95 -46.82 21.87
C GLY A 289 22.94 -45.51 22.65
N THR A 290 22.19 -45.48 23.75
CA THR A 290 22.36 -44.65 24.97
C THR A 290 22.82 -43.17 24.85
N ALA A 291 22.70 -42.52 23.70
CA ALA A 291 22.90 -41.08 23.56
C ALA A 291 21.60 -40.36 23.94
N GLU A 292 21.72 -39.25 24.69
CA GLU A 292 20.55 -38.44 25.08
C GLU A 292 19.71 -38.08 23.84
N THR A 293 18.44 -38.49 23.83
CA THR A 293 17.47 -38.28 22.74
C THR A 293 17.10 -36.82 22.49
N TYR A 294 17.61 -35.91 23.34
CA TYR A 294 17.22 -34.51 23.36
C TYR A 294 18.45 -33.61 23.42
N ILE A 295 18.39 -32.46 22.74
CA ILE A 295 19.30 -31.33 22.91
C ILE A 295 18.70 -30.39 23.93
N VAL A 296 19.52 -30.00 24.90
CA VAL A 296 19.15 -29.04 25.94
C VAL A 296 19.63 -27.66 25.53
N ILE A 297 18.71 -26.75 25.28
CA ILE A 297 19.01 -25.33 25.02
C ILE A 297 18.88 -24.58 26.35
N SER A 298 19.95 -23.87 26.73
CA SER A 298 19.95 -23.06 27.94
C SER A 298 18.97 -21.88 27.82
N PRO A 299 18.42 -21.38 28.93
CA PRO A 299 17.55 -20.20 28.92
C PRO A 299 18.21 -18.99 28.25
N VAL A 300 19.52 -18.82 28.47
CA VAL A 300 20.33 -17.75 27.87
C VAL A 300 20.44 -17.91 26.36
N ALA A 301 20.69 -19.12 25.85
CA ALA A 301 20.78 -19.34 24.42
C ALA A 301 19.43 -19.11 23.73
N TYR A 302 18.34 -19.64 24.32
CA TYR A 302 16.99 -19.44 23.80
C TYR A 302 16.62 -17.95 23.77
N SER A 303 16.94 -17.20 24.85
CA SER A 303 16.66 -15.78 24.92
C SER A 303 17.39 -14.99 23.85
N VAL A 304 18.68 -15.28 23.62
CA VAL A 304 19.49 -14.64 22.60
C VAL A 304 18.94 -14.91 21.19
N ILE A 305 18.60 -16.16 20.88
CA ILE A 305 18.06 -16.53 19.55
C ILE A 305 16.72 -15.83 19.30
N THR A 306 15.81 -15.86 20.27
CA THR A 306 14.49 -15.23 20.15
C THR A 306 14.60 -13.71 20.01
N SER A 307 15.46 -13.08 20.80
CA SER A 307 15.69 -11.64 20.76
C SER A 307 16.39 -11.17 19.48
N ILE A 308 17.36 -11.93 18.95
CA ILE A 308 17.96 -11.66 17.64
C ILE A 308 16.92 -11.82 16.53
N SER A 309 16.11 -12.88 16.58
CA SER A 309 15.04 -13.11 15.61
C SER A 309 14.04 -11.96 15.61
N PHE A 310 13.63 -11.49 16.81
CA PHE A 310 12.78 -10.32 16.99
C PHE A 310 13.37 -9.05 16.38
N LEU A 311 14.63 -8.74 16.70
CA LEU A 311 15.27 -7.53 16.20
C LEU A 311 15.44 -7.57 14.66
N LEU A 312 15.75 -8.75 14.11
CA LEU A 312 15.83 -8.94 12.66
C LEU A 312 14.47 -8.75 12.00
N GLY A 313 13.40 -9.35 12.53
CA GLY A 313 12.04 -9.17 12.02
C GLY A 313 11.58 -7.71 12.05
N ALA A 314 11.85 -7.01 13.16
CA ALA A 314 11.56 -5.59 13.30
C ALA A 314 12.35 -4.72 12.30
N THR A 315 13.62 -5.04 12.08
CA THR A 315 14.48 -4.33 11.12
C THR A 315 14.01 -4.57 9.69
N CYS A 316 13.73 -5.82 9.32
CA CYS A 316 13.23 -6.16 7.99
C CYS A 316 11.88 -5.51 7.70
N SER A 317 10.95 -5.50 8.67
CA SER A 317 9.66 -4.81 8.52
C SER A 317 9.84 -3.29 8.32
N SER A 318 10.77 -2.67 9.05
CA SER A 318 11.09 -1.24 8.88
C SER A 318 11.72 -0.95 7.51
N VAL A 319 12.57 -1.84 7.01
CA VAL A 319 13.16 -1.73 5.65
C VAL A 319 12.09 -1.90 4.58
N ALA A 320 11.14 -2.82 4.76
CA ALA A 320 9.99 -2.97 3.86
C ALA A 320 9.14 -1.69 3.81
N ALA A 321 8.86 -1.08 4.96
CA ALA A 321 8.15 0.21 5.05
C ALA A 321 8.91 1.34 4.32
N TYR A 322 10.22 1.47 4.58
CA TYR A 322 11.07 2.48 3.93
C TYR A 322 11.10 2.31 2.41
N ASN A 323 11.19 1.07 1.94
CA ASN A 323 11.20 0.75 0.52
C ASN A 323 9.89 1.17 -0.18
N GLY A 324 8.74 1.09 0.49
CA GLY A 324 7.48 1.67 0.02
C GLY A 324 7.61 3.17 -0.26
N ILE A 325 8.05 3.94 0.75
CA ILE A 325 8.25 5.40 0.62
C ILE A 325 9.28 5.72 -0.46
N TYR A 326 10.44 5.06 -0.43
CA TYR A 326 11.56 5.35 -1.31
C TYR A 326 11.18 5.26 -2.79
N VAL A 327 10.41 4.23 -3.14
CA VAL A 327 9.91 4.00 -4.50
C VAL A 327 8.79 4.97 -4.84
N ALA A 328 7.80 5.14 -3.96
CA ALA A 328 6.65 6.01 -4.19
C ALA A 328 7.07 7.46 -4.47
N VAL A 329 7.79 8.12 -3.56
CA VAL A 329 8.17 9.54 -3.72
C VAL A 329 8.97 9.83 -5.01
N ARG A 330 9.68 8.83 -5.56
CA ARG A 330 10.38 8.96 -6.85
C ARG A 330 9.49 8.60 -8.04
N ALA A 331 8.53 7.71 -7.87
CA ALA A 331 7.59 7.32 -8.90
C ALA A 331 6.52 8.39 -9.15
N ASN A 332 6.02 9.06 -8.10
CA ASN A 332 4.88 9.98 -8.16
C ASN A 332 5.10 11.09 -9.20
N VAL A 333 6.24 11.79 -9.14
CA VAL A 333 6.60 12.84 -10.10
C VAL A 333 6.77 12.33 -11.53
N ARG A 334 7.23 11.08 -11.70
CA ARG A 334 7.38 10.44 -13.02
C ARG A 334 6.05 10.03 -13.60
N VAL A 335 5.10 9.60 -12.77
CA VAL A 335 3.73 9.31 -13.21
C VAL A 335 3.03 10.61 -13.59
N ALA A 336 3.20 11.68 -12.81
CA ALA A 336 2.71 13.02 -13.14
C ALA A 336 3.28 13.49 -14.50
N LYS A 337 4.60 13.37 -14.70
CA LYS A 337 5.25 13.73 -15.96
C LYS A 337 4.80 12.84 -17.13
N ALA A 338 4.73 11.53 -16.94
CA ALA A 338 4.25 10.60 -17.96
C ALA A 338 2.83 10.90 -18.42
N SER A 339 1.98 11.39 -17.51
CA SER A 339 0.61 11.78 -17.80
C SER A 339 0.51 12.97 -18.75
N THR A 340 1.56 13.80 -18.89
CA THR A 340 1.58 14.93 -19.84
C THR A 340 1.77 14.51 -21.29
N TYR A 341 2.15 13.26 -21.56
CA TYR A 341 2.47 12.81 -22.93
C TYR A 341 1.99 11.39 -23.29
N SER A 342 1.76 10.49 -22.32
CA SER A 342 1.31 9.12 -22.60
C SER A 342 0.58 8.48 -21.40
N TYR A 343 -0.70 8.19 -21.60
CA TYR A 343 -1.51 7.39 -20.67
C TYR A 343 -0.92 5.99 -20.42
N ARG A 344 -0.47 5.30 -21.48
CA ARG A 344 0.13 3.97 -21.35
C ARG A 344 1.39 4.01 -20.49
N LYS A 345 2.24 5.02 -20.70
CA LYS A 345 3.48 5.17 -19.94
C LYS A 345 3.17 5.50 -18.48
N ALA A 346 2.23 6.41 -18.20
CA ALA A 346 1.78 6.72 -16.85
C ALA A 346 1.31 5.46 -16.10
N LEU A 347 0.43 4.66 -16.73
CA LEU A 347 -0.07 3.41 -16.16
C LEU A 347 1.06 2.39 -15.88
N ILE A 348 1.95 2.16 -16.86
CA ILE A 348 3.03 1.16 -16.73
C ILE A 348 4.05 1.61 -15.68
N THR A 349 4.43 2.89 -15.66
CA THR A 349 5.35 3.47 -14.68
C THR A 349 4.77 3.35 -13.28
N CYS A 350 3.49 3.71 -13.09
CA CYS A 350 2.82 3.61 -11.80
C CYS A 350 2.77 2.16 -11.30
N PHE A 351 2.27 1.24 -12.14
CA PHE A 351 2.09 -0.16 -11.73
C PHE A 351 3.40 -0.91 -11.49
N ARG A 352 4.44 -0.68 -12.33
CA ARG A 352 5.76 -1.28 -12.11
C ARG A 352 6.47 -0.72 -10.88
N SER A 353 6.22 0.54 -10.53
CA SER A 353 6.70 1.14 -9.29
C SER A 353 6.12 0.41 -8.08
N GLY A 354 4.80 0.21 -8.05
CA GLY A 354 4.16 -0.57 -6.98
C GLY A 354 4.69 -2.01 -6.88
N ALA A 355 5.01 -2.63 -8.01
CA ALA A 355 5.58 -3.99 -8.06
C ALA A 355 7.00 -4.10 -7.49
N ILE A 356 7.84 -3.08 -7.66
CA ILE A 356 9.18 -3.04 -7.06
C ILE A 356 9.06 -3.17 -5.54
N SER A 357 8.16 -2.39 -4.93
CA SER A 357 7.96 -2.43 -3.49
C SER A 357 7.47 -3.80 -3.03
N ALA A 358 6.56 -4.42 -3.78
CA ALA A 358 6.04 -5.75 -3.50
C ALA A 358 7.11 -6.86 -3.55
N ILE A 359 7.93 -6.86 -4.61
CA ILE A 359 9.00 -7.85 -4.79
C ILE A 359 10.01 -7.78 -3.64
N VAL A 360 10.42 -6.57 -3.25
CA VAL A 360 11.36 -6.37 -2.14
C VAL A 360 10.80 -6.91 -0.83
N ASN A 361 9.53 -6.66 -0.52
CA ASN A 361 8.93 -7.09 0.74
C ASN A 361 8.91 -8.63 0.85
N VAL A 362 8.44 -9.32 -0.19
CA VAL A 362 8.37 -10.79 -0.19
C VAL A 362 9.76 -11.41 -0.18
N ALA A 363 10.69 -10.88 -0.99
CA ALA A 363 12.07 -11.36 -1.00
C ALA A 363 12.77 -11.15 0.36
N LEU A 364 12.49 -10.05 1.04
CA LEU A 364 13.07 -9.75 2.36
C LEU A 364 12.54 -10.70 3.45
N ALA A 365 11.25 -11.08 3.38
CA ALA A 365 10.65 -12.04 4.31
C ALA A 365 11.29 -13.43 4.17
N ILE A 366 11.40 -13.93 2.93
CA ILE A 366 12.05 -15.23 2.65
C ILE A 366 13.52 -15.17 3.07
N PHE A 367 14.25 -14.10 2.71
CA PHE A 367 15.65 -13.94 3.06
C PHE A 367 15.87 -13.93 4.58
N GLY A 368 15.06 -13.19 5.33
CA GLY A 368 15.20 -13.10 6.79
C GLY A 368 14.95 -14.44 7.48
N ILE A 369 13.89 -15.14 7.11
CA ILE A 369 13.54 -16.45 7.68
C ILE A 369 14.60 -17.50 7.31
N CYS A 370 15.00 -17.60 6.04
CA CYS A 370 16.03 -18.54 5.60
C CYS A 370 17.38 -18.27 6.29
N SER A 371 17.76 -17.00 6.45
CA SER A 371 19.01 -16.64 7.14
C SER A 371 19.03 -17.06 8.61
N LEU A 372 17.90 -16.91 9.33
CA LEU A 372 17.79 -17.37 10.71
C LEU A 372 17.79 -18.90 10.82
N LEU A 373 17.10 -19.60 9.92
CA LEU A 373 17.10 -21.06 9.90
C LEU A 373 18.49 -21.63 9.58
N LEU A 374 19.22 -21.01 8.65
CA LEU A 374 20.62 -21.36 8.37
C LEU A 374 21.50 -21.12 9.60
N LEU A 375 21.36 -19.96 10.26
CA LEU A 375 22.11 -19.64 11.46
C LEU A 375 21.87 -20.69 12.56
N ILE A 376 20.62 -21.05 12.83
CA ILE A 376 20.28 -22.08 13.83
C ILE A 376 20.84 -23.44 13.43
N SER A 377 20.74 -23.82 12.16
CA SER A 377 21.25 -25.10 11.67
C SER A 377 22.77 -25.19 11.73
N VAL A 378 23.49 -24.07 11.63
CA VAL A 378 24.95 -24.00 11.84
C VAL A 378 25.31 -24.01 13.32
N LEU A 379 24.57 -23.30 14.18
CA LEU A 379 24.83 -23.25 15.62
C LEU A 379 24.46 -24.55 16.34
N TYR A 380 23.41 -25.24 15.87
CA TYR A 380 22.91 -26.49 16.44
C TYR A 380 22.71 -27.55 15.33
N PRO A 381 23.78 -28.10 14.74
CA PRO A 381 23.67 -29.03 13.61
C PRO A 381 22.93 -30.34 13.90
N SER A 382 22.83 -30.73 15.17
CA SER A 382 22.10 -31.93 15.60
C SER A 382 20.64 -31.68 15.97
N LEU A 383 20.17 -30.43 15.93
CA LEU A 383 18.80 -30.07 16.29
C LEU A 383 17.84 -30.52 15.18
N SER A 384 16.71 -31.11 15.58
CA SER A 384 15.67 -31.48 14.63
C SER A 384 15.22 -30.26 13.83
N PHE A 385 15.36 -30.33 12.50
CA PHE A 385 14.94 -29.26 11.59
C PHE A 385 13.46 -28.89 11.76
N THR A 386 12.63 -29.87 12.12
CA THR A 386 11.19 -29.70 12.34
C THR A 386 10.85 -28.77 13.51
N LYS A 387 11.80 -28.56 14.43
CA LYS A 387 11.62 -27.72 15.62
C LYS A 387 12.33 -26.37 15.53
N CYS A 388 13.21 -26.17 14.55
CA CYS A 388 13.85 -24.88 14.28
C CYS A 388 12.87 -23.70 14.16
N PRO A 389 11.68 -23.84 13.52
CA PRO A 389 10.72 -22.73 13.40
C PRO A 389 10.27 -22.14 14.75
N LEU A 390 10.20 -22.96 15.81
CA LEU A 390 9.80 -22.52 17.14
C LEU A 390 10.81 -21.54 17.77
N LEU A 391 12.10 -21.65 17.40
CA LEU A 391 13.15 -20.76 17.90
C LEU A 391 13.14 -19.38 17.23
N ILE A 392 12.49 -19.25 16.07
CA ILE A 392 12.45 -18.00 15.29
C ILE A 392 11.10 -17.29 15.35
N VAL A 393 10.18 -17.73 16.22
CA VAL A 393 8.87 -17.09 16.43
C VAL A 393 9.02 -15.59 16.76
N GLY A 394 10.13 -15.21 17.40
CA GLY A 394 10.50 -13.82 17.62
C GLY A 394 10.47 -12.96 16.35
N TYR A 395 10.86 -13.51 15.19
CA TYR A 395 10.84 -12.78 13.90
C TYR A 395 9.44 -12.32 13.52
N GLY A 396 8.44 -13.20 13.63
CA GLY A 396 7.04 -12.86 13.40
C GLY A 396 6.57 -11.77 14.36
N PHE A 397 6.86 -11.91 15.66
CA PHE A 397 6.50 -10.88 16.65
C PHE A 397 7.14 -9.52 16.37
N GLY A 398 8.43 -9.50 16.00
CA GLY A 398 9.13 -8.27 15.63
C GLY A 398 8.52 -7.59 14.39
N ALA A 399 8.16 -8.39 13.38
CA ALA A 399 7.46 -7.90 12.21
C ALA A 399 6.08 -7.33 12.56
N SER A 400 5.29 -8.03 13.39
CA SER A 400 3.94 -7.60 13.80
C SER A 400 3.95 -6.31 14.62
N LEU A 401 4.89 -6.16 15.55
CA LEU A 401 4.97 -4.95 16.37
C LEU A 401 5.26 -3.72 15.51
N VAL A 402 6.22 -3.84 14.60
CA VAL A 402 6.61 -2.74 13.71
C VAL A 402 5.49 -2.41 12.73
N ALA A 403 4.88 -3.42 12.10
CA ALA A 403 3.77 -3.22 11.18
C ALA A 403 2.58 -2.51 11.83
N MET A 404 2.22 -2.89 13.06
CA MET A 404 1.13 -2.23 13.79
C MET A 404 1.42 -0.74 14.01
N LEU A 405 2.64 -0.39 14.44
CA LEU A 405 3.02 1.00 14.71
C LEU A 405 3.12 1.83 13.43
N TYR A 406 3.58 1.25 12.32
CA TYR A 406 3.59 1.93 11.02
C TYR A 406 2.18 2.17 10.48
N GLN A 407 1.34 1.13 10.46
CA GLN A 407 -0.04 1.24 9.96
C GLN A 407 -0.85 2.26 10.77
N LEU A 408 -0.72 2.23 12.10
CA LEU A 408 -1.52 3.07 12.97
C LEU A 408 -1.07 4.54 12.92
N ALA A 409 0.23 4.82 13.09
CA ALA A 409 0.72 6.19 13.04
C ALA A 409 0.64 6.81 11.64
N GLY A 410 0.95 6.01 10.61
CA GLY A 410 0.81 6.41 9.22
C GLY A 410 -0.65 6.72 8.88
N GLY A 411 -1.59 5.84 9.26
CA GLY A 411 -3.03 6.05 9.09
C GLY A 411 -3.54 7.30 9.81
N ILE A 412 -3.14 7.52 11.08
CA ILE A 412 -3.49 8.75 11.82
C ILE A 412 -2.98 9.99 11.09
N TYR A 413 -1.75 9.93 10.57
CA TYR A 413 -1.16 11.02 9.81
C TYR A 413 -1.95 11.29 8.53
N THR A 414 -2.09 10.32 7.62
CA THR A 414 -2.76 10.56 6.33
C THR A 414 -4.18 11.05 6.52
N LYS A 415 -4.99 10.37 7.33
CA LYS A 415 -6.41 10.70 7.43
C LYS A 415 -6.69 11.99 8.18
N ALA A 416 -5.84 12.38 9.13
CA ALA A 416 -6.00 13.68 9.76
C ALA A 416 -5.64 14.84 8.82
N ALA A 417 -4.72 14.62 7.87
CA ALA A 417 -4.40 15.60 6.83
C ALA A 417 -5.53 15.68 5.81
N ASP A 418 -5.96 14.53 5.29
CA ASP A 418 -7.05 14.35 4.33
C ASP A 418 -8.34 15.04 4.81
N ILE A 419 -8.85 14.68 6.00
CA ILE A 419 -10.03 15.32 6.61
C ILE A 419 -9.82 16.83 6.80
N GLY A 420 -8.61 17.23 7.19
CA GLY A 420 -8.26 18.63 7.41
C GLY A 420 -8.28 19.46 6.12
N ALA A 421 -7.74 18.88 5.04
CA ALA A 421 -7.68 19.48 3.72
C ALA A 421 -9.06 19.52 3.07
N ASP A 422 -9.79 18.41 3.08
CA ASP A 422 -11.06 18.24 2.37
C ASP A 422 -12.20 19.06 2.99
N LEU A 423 -12.34 19.06 4.32
CA LEU A 423 -13.43 19.80 4.97
C LEU A 423 -13.27 21.31 4.76
N VAL A 424 -12.09 21.86 4.99
CA VAL A 424 -11.91 23.32 4.84
C VAL A 424 -11.84 23.70 3.36
N GLY A 425 -11.15 22.93 2.54
CA GLY A 425 -11.00 23.18 1.11
C GLY A 425 -12.34 23.06 0.37
N LYS A 426 -12.89 21.85 0.31
CA LYS A 426 -14.07 21.54 -0.52
C LYS A 426 -15.37 22.07 0.08
N VAL A 427 -15.56 21.92 1.40
CA VAL A 427 -16.85 22.24 2.03
C VAL A 427 -16.94 23.71 2.48
N GLU A 428 -15.90 24.26 3.10
CA GLU A 428 -15.95 25.63 3.63
C GLU A 428 -15.54 26.70 2.61
N LYS A 429 -14.52 26.43 1.78
CA LYS A 429 -13.94 27.41 0.86
C LYS A 429 -14.26 27.16 -0.61
N ASN A 430 -14.82 25.99 -0.95
CA ASN A 430 -15.20 25.61 -2.31
C ASN A 430 -14.03 25.70 -3.31
N ILE A 431 -12.84 25.28 -2.87
CA ILE A 431 -11.66 25.15 -3.73
C ILE A 431 -11.48 23.68 -4.18
N PRO A 432 -10.81 23.43 -5.32
CA PRO A 432 -10.50 22.08 -5.80
C PRO A 432 -9.79 21.19 -4.76
N GLU A 433 -9.91 19.86 -4.97
CA GLU A 433 -9.08 18.84 -4.33
C GLU A 433 -7.61 19.12 -4.67
N ASP A 434 -6.69 18.91 -3.73
CA ASP A 434 -5.25 19.14 -3.91
C ASP A 434 -4.80 20.55 -4.33
N ASP A 435 -5.64 21.57 -4.10
CA ASP A 435 -5.31 22.94 -4.50
C ASP A 435 -4.11 23.50 -3.72
N ALA A 436 -3.17 24.14 -4.43
CA ALA A 436 -1.97 24.76 -3.87
C ALA A 436 -2.23 25.94 -2.90
N ARG A 437 -3.48 26.38 -2.73
CA ARG A 437 -3.87 27.34 -1.69
C ARG A 437 -4.10 26.67 -0.35
N ASN A 438 -4.36 25.37 -0.32
CA ASN A 438 -4.67 24.65 0.90
C ASN A 438 -3.39 24.29 1.69
N PRO A 439 -3.15 24.85 2.89
CA PRO A 439 -1.95 24.56 3.66
C PRO A 439 -1.81 23.10 4.11
N ALA A 440 -2.88 22.31 4.07
CA ALA A 440 -2.85 20.89 4.44
C ALA A 440 -2.47 19.95 3.28
N VAL A 441 -2.48 20.40 2.02
CA VAL A 441 -2.29 19.50 0.85
C VAL A 441 -0.95 18.76 0.86
N ILE A 442 0.15 19.44 1.22
CA ILE A 442 1.45 18.76 1.31
C ILE A 442 1.45 17.70 2.41
N ALA A 443 0.76 17.95 3.54
CA ALA A 443 0.63 16.95 4.59
C ALA A 443 -0.22 15.76 4.11
N ASP A 444 -1.23 15.98 3.29
CA ASP A 444 -2.05 14.92 2.72
C ASP A 444 -1.24 14.01 1.80
N LEU A 445 -0.53 14.61 0.83
CA LEU A 445 0.33 13.89 -0.10
C LEU A 445 1.50 13.18 0.60
N VAL A 446 2.08 13.77 1.66
CA VAL A 446 3.04 13.08 2.53
C VAL A 446 2.38 11.88 3.20
N GLY A 447 1.14 12.05 3.65
CA GLY A 447 0.28 11.04 4.25
C GLY A 447 0.18 9.77 3.42
N ASP A 448 -0.13 9.87 2.13
CA ASP A 448 -0.26 8.70 1.24
C ASP A 448 1.03 7.87 1.18
N ASN A 449 2.19 8.52 1.26
CA ASN A 449 3.47 7.84 1.27
C ASN A 449 3.73 7.15 2.63
N VAL A 450 3.47 7.82 3.75
CA VAL A 450 3.81 7.30 5.09
C VAL A 450 2.75 6.34 5.65
N GLY A 451 1.49 6.51 5.28
CA GLY A 451 0.36 5.64 5.63
C GLY A 451 0.16 4.55 4.58
N ASP A 452 -0.36 4.95 3.42
CA ASP A 452 -0.87 4.01 2.42
C ASP A 452 0.24 3.22 1.68
N CYS A 453 1.47 3.73 1.62
CA CYS A 453 2.62 2.96 1.14
C CYS A 453 3.39 2.27 2.27
N ALA A 454 3.92 3.02 3.23
CA ALA A 454 4.83 2.47 4.25
C ALA A 454 4.11 1.48 5.19
N GLY A 455 2.93 1.86 5.69
CA GLY A 455 2.08 1.01 6.53
C GLY A 455 1.70 -0.28 5.81
N GLN A 456 1.18 -0.14 4.58
CA GLN A 456 0.76 -1.28 3.76
C GLN A 456 1.91 -2.24 3.44
N CYS A 457 3.10 -1.70 3.17
CA CYS A 457 4.30 -2.51 2.96
C CYS A 457 4.71 -3.30 4.22
N ALA A 458 4.66 -2.67 5.39
CA ALA A 458 4.96 -3.31 6.66
C ALA A 458 3.93 -4.38 7.03
N ASP A 459 2.64 -4.12 6.85
CA ASP A 459 1.55 -5.06 7.08
C ASP A 459 1.67 -6.32 6.22
N LEU A 460 1.95 -6.18 4.92
CA LEU A 460 2.05 -7.38 4.09
C LEU A 460 3.32 -8.19 4.38
N PHE A 461 4.44 -7.51 4.64
CA PHE A 461 5.67 -8.18 5.08
C PHE A 461 5.41 -9.01 6.33
N GLU A 462 4.69 -8.45 7.30
CA GLU A 462 4.24 -9.12 8.52
C GLU A 462 3.35 -10.32 8.20
N SER A 463 2.34 -10.14 7.35
CA SER A 463 1.37 -11.17 6.99
C SER A 463 2.04 -12.41 6.42
N ILE A 464 2.98 -12.21 5.50
CA ILE A 464 3.75 -13.28 4.86
C ILE A 464 4.70 -13.93 5.87
N SER A 465 5.39 -13.13 6.68
CA SER A 465 6.33 -13.64 7.68
C SER A 465 5.65 -14.51 8.74
N ALA A 466 4.51 -14.04 9.28
CA ALA A 466 3.74 -14.74 10.29
C ALA A 466 3.12 -16.03 9.73
N GLU A 467 2.60 -15.98 8.49
CA GLU A 467 2.07 -17.16 7.80
C GLU A 467 3.14 -18.22 7.58
N ILE A 468 4.30 -17.84 7.01
CA ILE A 468 5.41 -18.77 6.78
C ILE A 468 5.78 -19.47 8.10
N ILE A 469 6.01 -18.72 9.17
CA ILE A 469 6.43 -19.29 10.46
C ILE A 469 5.35 -20.20 11.05
N ALA A 470 4.08 -19.78 11.05
CA ALA A 470 2.97 -20.59 11.58
C ALA A 470 2.82 -21.91 10.80
N SER A 471 2.89 -21.84 9.48
CA SER A 471 2.82 -22.99 8.59
C SER A 471 4.01 -23.94 8.77
N MET A 472 5.21 -23.39 8.96
CA MET A 472 6.42 -24.17 9.27
C MET A 472 6.28 -24.94 10.58
N ILE A 473 5.73 -24.32 11.62
CA ILE A 473 5.49 -24.95 12.92
C ILE A 473 4.51 -26.12 12.79
N LEU A 474 3.40 -25.92 12.07
CA LEU A 474 2.42 -26.98 11.82
C LEU A 474 3.01 -28.13 10.99
N GLY A 475 3.81 -27.82 9.98
CA GLY A 475 4.53 -28.83 9.19
C GLY A 475 5.47 -29.67 10.05
N GLY A 476 6.12 -29.05 11.04
CA GLY A 476 6.97 -29.75 12.01
C GLY A 476 6.20 -30.61 13.02
N SER A 477 4.98 -30.21 13.39
CA SER A 477 4.12 -31.01 14.29
C SER A 477 3.62 -32.32 13.67
N LEU A 478 3.67 -32.46 12.34
CA LEU A 478 3.27 -33.70 11.65
C LEU A 478 4.12 -34.93 12.05
N CYS A 479 5.37 -34.75 12.53
CA CYS A 479 6.23 -35.87 12.94
C CYS A 479 6.19 -36.22 14.44
N GLU A 480 5.47 -35.48 15.29
CA GLU A 480 5.55 -35.62 16.76
C GLU A 480 5.14 -37.00 17.32
N ASN A 481 4.45 -37.83 16.53
CA ASN A 481 4.00 -39.16 16.93
C ASN A 481 4.77 -40.31 16.23
N GLY A 482 5.83 -39.99 15.48
CA GLY A 482 6.71 -40.99 14.88
C GLY A 482 6.15 -41.76 13.67
N ILE A 483 4.98 -41.37 13.16
CA ILE A 483 4.37 -42.02 11.98
C ILE A 483 5.00 -41.50 10.67
N ILE A 484 5.24 -40.19 10.60
CA ILE A 484 5.98 -39.58 9.49
C ILE A 484 7.45 -39.44 9.90
N SER A 485 8.36 -39.84 9.02
CA SER A 485 9.79 -39.65 9.23
C SER A 485 10.16 -38.17 9.30
N GLU A 486 11.15 -37.84 10.11
CA GLU A 486 11.64 -36.46 10.26
C GLU A 486 12.15 -35.86 8.93
N SER A 487 12.73 -36.71 8.08
CA SER A 487 13.14 -36.34 6.71
C SER A 487 11.93 -35.88 5.88
N ARG A 488 10.84 -36.66 5.89
CA ARG A 488 9.60 -36.32 5.17
C ARG A 488 8.96 -35.06 5.72
N ALA A 489 8.85 -34.90 7.04
CA ALA A 489 8.28 -33.72 7.69
C ALA A 489 9.05 -32.42 7.37
N SER A 490 10.36 -32.50 7.12
CA SER A 490 11.18 -31.35 6.75
C SER A 490 10.75 -30.69 5.42
N TYR A 491 10.18 -31.45 4.49
CA TYR A 491 9.62 -30.89 3.25
C TYR A 491 8.35 -30.07 3.50
N PHE A 492 7.51 -30.48 4.46
CA PHE A 492 6.32 -29.72 4.88
C PHE A 492 6.70 -28.41 5.56
N VAL A 493 7.83 -28.39 6.28
CA VAL A 493 8.41 -27.19 6.87
C VAL A 493 8.97 -26.26 5.79
N LEU A 494 9.65 -26.78 4.76
CA LEU A 494 10.20 -25.93 3.69
C LEU A 494 9.14 -25.41 2.69
N PHE A 495 8.01 -26.10 2.58
CA PHE A 495 6.95 -25.82 1.61
C PHE A 495 6.53 -24.33 1.49
N PRO A 496 6.19 -23.59 2.57
CA PRO A 496 5.81 -22.18 2.47
C PRO A 496 6.87 -21.30 1.79
N LEU A 497 8.17 -21.55 2.02
CA LEU A 497 9.25 -20.78 1.39
C LEU A 497 9.30 -20.98 -0.12
N PHE A 498 8.99 -22.19 -0.60
CA PHE A 498 8.90 -22.48 -2.03
C PHE A 498 7.68 -21.82 -2.67
N VAL A 499 6.53 -21.79 -1.97
CA VAL A 499 5.33 -21.11 -2.48
C VAL A 499 5.58 -19.62 -2.68
N HIS A 500 6.18 -18.93 -1.70
CA HIS A 500 6.47 -17.49 -1.84
C HIS A 500 7.62 -17.20 -2.82
N SER A 501 8.56 -18.14 -2.97
CA SER A 501 9.56 -18.06 -4.04
C SER A 501 8.92 -18.19 -5.43
N MET A 502 7.90 -19.05 -5.57
CA MET A 502 7.10 -19.15 -6.79
C MET A 502 6.31 -17.86 -7.06
N ASP A 503 5.68 -17.27 -6.03
CA ASP A 503 4.94 -16.01 -6.14
C ASP A 503 5.83 -14.90 -6.74
N LEU A 504 7.06 -14.72 -6.24
CA LEU A 504 8.03 -13.77 -6.78
C LEU A 504 8.18 -13.88 -8.30
N LEU A 505 8.34 -15.10 -8.82
CA LEU A 505 8.49 -15.33 -10.26
C LEU A 505 7.18 -15.10 -11.02
N VAL A 506 6.11 -15.76 -10.59
CA VAL A 506 4.84 -15.78 -11.31
C VAL A 506 4.18 -14.40 -11.34
N SER A 507 4.19 -13.70 -10.21
CA SER A 507 3.68 -12.34 -10.12
C SER A 507 4.53 -11.36 -10.91
N THR A 508 5.86 -11.53 -10.94
CA THR A 508 6.72 -10.71 -11.81
C THR A 508 6.33 -10.91 -13.29
N ILE A 509 6.16 -12.15 -13.74
CA ILE A 509 5.67 -12.42 -15.11
C ILE A 509 4.34 -11.71 -15.34
N GLY A 510 3.40 -11.85 -14.42
CA GLY A 510 2.12 -11.14 -14.42
C GLY A 510 2.25 -9.63 -14.58
N VAL A 511 3.16 -9.01 -13.84
CA VAL A 511 3.39 -7.55 -13.88
C VAL A 511 3.82 -7.09 -15.27
N TYR A 512 4.66 -7.87 -15.97
CA TYR A 512 5.10 -7.55 -17.33
C TYR A 512 4.04 -7.79 -18.42
N LEU A 513 2.98 -8.54 -18.11
CA LEU A 513 1.82 -8.74 -18.99
C LEU A 513 0.85 -7.54 -19.00
N VAL A 514 0.89 -6.68 -17.98
CA VAL A 514 0.08 -5.45 -17.92
C VAL A 514 0.55 -4.47 -18.99
N ARG A 515 -0.23 -4.36 -20.07
CA ARG A 515 0.01 -3.45 -21.22
C ARG A 515 -1.33 -3.04 -21.84
N THR A 516 -1.48 -1.75 -22.17
CA THR A 516 -2.61 -1.24 -22.95
C THR A 516 -2.32 -1.28 -24.46
N ARG A 517 -3.36 -1.35 -25.29
CA ARG A 517 -3.24 -1.44 -26.75
C ARG A 517 -3.14 -0.08 -27.47
N SER A 518 -3.55 1.03 -26.86
CA SER A 518 -3.57 2.36 -27.50
C SER A 518 -2.92 3.40 -26.59
N ASP A 519 -2.11 4.27 -27.19
CA ASP A 519 -1.77 5.60 -26.67
C ASP A 519 -2.68 6.64 -27.36
N TYR A 520 -2.78 7.84 -26.80
CA TYR A 520 -3.42 8.98 -27.48
C TYR A 520 -2.89 9.10 -28.91
N ALA A 521 -3.76 9.21 -29.90
CA ALA A 521 -3.40 9.91 -31.12
C ALA A 521 -3.42 11.40 -30.77
N SER A 522 -2.26 12.03 -30.58
CA SER A 522 -2.20 13.49 -30.43
C SER A 522 -2.95 14.13 -31.61
N PRO A 523 -3.81 15.14 -31.39
CA PRO A 523 -4.38 15.90 -32.50
C PRO A 523 -3.21 16.50 -33.29
N PRO A 524 -3.18 16.35 -34.64
CA PRO A 524 -2.06 16.86 -35.43
C PRO A 524 -1.98 18.37 -35.27
N ALA A 525 -0.83 18.84 -34.75
CA ALA A 525 -0.52 20.25 -34.67
C ALA A 525 -0.63 20.89 -36.07
N GLY A 526 -1.57 21.83 -36.22
CA GLY A 526 -1.54 22.89 -37.22
C GLY A 526 -1.15 22.48 -38.65
N GLY A 527 -1.84 21.50 -39.23
CA GLY A 527 -1.70 21.19 -40.65
C GLY A 527 -2.45 22.20 -41.52
N LYS A 528 -1.76 23.21 -42.07
CA LYS A 528 -2.30 24.12 -43.10
C LYS A 528 -3.05 23.33 -44.17
N SER A 529 -4.37 23.58 -44.27
CA SER A 529 -5.19 23.10 -45.38
C SER A 529 -4.59 23.58 -46.70
N ARG A 530 -3.93 22.66 -47.42
CA ARG A 530 -3.45 22.89 -48.78
C ARG A 530 -4.60 22.53 -49.73
N GLY A 531 -5.30 23.57 -50.18
CA GLY A 531 -6.21 23.46 -51.32
C GLY A 531 -5.47 22.99 -52.57
N GLY A 532 -6.10 22.09 -53.35
CA GLY A 532 -5.55 21.66 -54.63
C GLY A 532 -6.13 20.39 -55.27
N GLY A 533 -7.41 20.43 -55.67
CA GLY A 533 -7.84 20.09 -57.04
C GLY A 533 -7.84 18.64 -57.61
N LYS A 534 -9.07 18.21 -57.96
CA LYS A 534 -9.53 17.38 -59.11
C LYS A 534 -9.37 15.84 -58.97
N ARG A 535 -10.35 14.98 -59.33
CA ARG A 535 -11.32 14.91 -60.45
C ARG A 535 -12.56 14.08 -60.01
N HIS A 536 -13.82 14.53 -60.24
CA HIS A 536 -14.81 14.07 -61.26
C HIS A 536 -15.11 12.54 -61.25
N ALA A 537 -16.34 12.02 -61.29
CA ALA A 537 -17.59 12.49 -61.89
C ALA A 537 -18.86 11.72 -61.42
N GLY A 538 -20.03 12.37 -61.51
CA GLY A 538 -21.37 11.81 -61.84
C GLY A 538 -22.05 10.88 -60.81
N VAL A 539 -23.37 10.85 -60.58
CA VAL A 539 -24.54 11.30 -61.33
C VAL A 539 -25.72 11.48 -60.35
N GLU A 540 -26.39 12.63 -60.50
CA GLU A 540 -27.80 13.01 -60.33
C GLU A 540 -28.82 12.20 -59.47
N GLY A 541 -29.67 12.94 -58.73
CA GLY A 541 -31.09 12.61 -58.59
C GLY A 541 -31.78 12.82 -57.22
N HIS A 542 -32.05 14.07 -56.82
CA HIS A 542 -33.10 14.46 -55.84
C HIS A 542 -34.54 14.32 -56.46
N PRO A 543 -35.71 14.61 -55.81
CA PRO A 543 -36.00 15.04 -54.41
C PRO A 543 -37.31 14.44 -53.77
N HIS A 544 -37.66 14.95 -52.57
CA HIS A 544 -39.01 15.22 -52.00
C HIS A 544 -39.68 14.28 -50.97
N VAL A 545 -39.75 14.80 -49.73
CA VAL A 545 -40.90 15.06 -48.84
C VAL A 545 -42.25 14.38 -49.17
N GLY A 546 -42.83 13.69 -48.18
CA GLY A 546 -44.26 13.33 -48.13
C GLY A 546 -44.63 12.56 -46.85
N GLY A 547 -45.66 13.03 -46.14
CA GLY A 547 -46.19 12.50 -44.88
C GLY A 547 -47.02 11.20 -45.00
N PRO A 548 -47.80 10.87 -43.95
CA PRO A 548 -48.07 9.50 -43.50
C PRO A 548 -49.35 8.87 -44.10
N SER A 549 -49.45 7.55 -44.13
CA SER A 549 -50.76 6.85 -44.02
C SER A 549 -50.65 5.33 -43.84
N ASP A 550 -51.71 4.85 -43.20
CA ASP A 550 -52.07 3.53 -42.70
C ASP A 550 -52.06 2.34 -43.69
N SER A 551 -52.13 1.17 -43.04
CA SER A 551 -52.94 -0.02 -43.39
C SER A 551 -52.28 -1.15 -44.18
N GLY A 552 -52.58 -2.38 -43.74
CA GLY A 552 -52.70 -3.52 -44.65
C GLY A 552 -52.03 -4.81 -44.21
N ALA A 553 -52.80 -5.65 -43.52
CA ALA A 553 -52.54 -7.05 -43.17
C ALA A 553 -52.08 -7.98 -44.32
N MET A 554 -51.31 -9.03 -43.98
CA MET A 554 -51.57 -10.48 -44.23
C MET A 554 -50.29 -11.28 -43.86
N GLN A 555 -50.23 -12.08 -42.78
CA GLN A 555 -50.69 -13.47 -42.61
C GLN A 555 -50.29 -14.48 -43.70
N THR A 556 -49.35 -15.38 -43.35
CA THR A 556 -49.32 -16.86 -43.56
C THR A 556 -48.10 -17.38 -42.78
N GLY A 557 -48.20 -18.17 -41.71
CA GLY A 557 -48.53 -19.61 -41.67
C GLY A 557 -47.27 -20.37 -41.22
N ALA A 558 -47.11 -20.70 -39.94
CA ALA A 558 -47.40 -22.00 -39.30
C ALA A 558 -46.35 -23.10 -39.63
N ASN A 559 -45.90 -23.98 -38.73
CA ASN A 559 -45.90 -24.15 -37.28
C ASN A 559 -45.05 -25.41 -36.98
N GLU A 560 -44.80 -25.68 -35.70
CA GLU A 560 -44.41 -26.96 -35.06
C GLU A 560 -42.92 -27.31 -34.91
N ASN A 561 -42.45 -27.93 -33.82
CA ASN A 561 -42.82 -28.05 -32.40
C ASN A 561 -41.93 -29.17 -31.85
N VAL A 562 -40.99 -28.86 -30.95
CA VAL A 562 -40.46 -29.76 -29.90
C VAL A 562 -39.89 -28.78 -28.86
N VAL A 563 -40.28 -28.69 -27.59
CA VAL A 563 -40.42 -29.70 -26.54
C VAL A 563 -41.32 -29.08 -25.45
N LYS A 564 -42.44 -29.74 -25.12
CA LYS A 564 -43.10 -29.67 -23.80
C LYS A 564 -42.51 -30.77 -22.94
N ALA A 565 -42.02 -30.45 -21.74
CA ALA A 565 -42.20 -31.22 -20.50
C ALA A 565 -41.23 -30.75 -19.40
N ASN A 566 -41.75 -29.97 -18.44
CA ASN A 566 -41.58 -30.16 -16.99
C ASN A 566 -41.85 -28.84 -16.25
N GLY A 567 -43.13 -28.54 -16.09
CA GLY A 567 -43.62 -27.74 -14.98
C GLY A 567 -44.32 -28.69 -14.01
N ASN A 568 -43.81 -28.77 -12.78
CA ASN A 568 -44.56 -28.96 -11.53
C ASN A 568 -43.57 -29.36 -10.43
N LEU A 569 -43.13 -28.37 -9.66
CA LEU A 569 -42.77 -28.38 -8.24
C LEU A 569 -42.14 -27.00 -7.98
N LEU A 570 -42.57 -26.31 -6.91
CA LEU A 570 -42.36 -24.88 -6.58
C LEU A 570 -43.57 -23.97 -6.85
N ARG A 571 -44.77 -24.49 -6.58
CA ARG A 571 -45.95 -23.67 -6.31
C ARG A 571 -46.36 -23.89 -4.86
N GLU A 572 -45.68 -23.21 -3.93
CA GLU A 572 -46.14 -22.93 -2.56
C GLU A 572 -45.12 -22.01 -1.87
N ASN A 573 -45.54 -20.75 -1.61
CA ASN A 573 -44.88 -19.65 -0.87
C ASN A 573 -44.49 -18.36 -1.64
N GLU A 574 -45.35 -17.89 -2.55
CA GLU A 574 -45.38 -16.46 -2.93
C GLU A 574 -46.79 -15.89 -2.74
N ASN A 575 -47.21 -15.71 -1.49
CA ASN A 575 -48.47 -15.02 -1.18
C ASN A 575 -48.35 -14.00 -0.03
N LEU A 576 -47.17 -13.37 0.16
CA LEU A 576 -46.99 -12.31 1.18
C LEU A 576 -46.20 -11.06 0.74
N LEU A 577 -45.89 -10.85 -0.54
CA LEU A 577 -45.13 -9.66 -1.01
C LEU A 577 -45.73 -8.97 -2.25
N GLY A 578 -47.06 -8.94 -2.34
CA GLY A 578 -47.81 -8.55 -3.55
C GLY A 578 -48.02 -7.06 -3.86
N ALA A 579 -47.40 -6.11 -3.15
CA ALA A 579 -47.68 -4.68 -3.36
C ALA A 579 -46.48 -3.77 -3.69
N ASN A 580 -45.25 -4.16 -3.34
CA ASN A 580 -44.07 -3.29 -3.54
C ASN A 580 -43.22 -3.65 -4.79
N GLY A 581 -43.44 -4.80 -5.42
CA GLY A 581 -42.66 -5.23 -6.59
C GLY A 581 -43.01 -4.52 -7.91
N ASN A 582 -44.26 -4.08 -8.06
CA ASN A 582 -44.71 -3.42 -9.30
C ASN A 582 -44.36 -1.93 -9.34
N LEU A 583 -44.31 -1.22 -8.20
CA LEU A 583 -43.87 0.18 -8.16
C LEU A 583 -42.37 0.33 -8.49
N LEU A 584 -41.53 -0.64 -8.08
CA LEU A 584 -40.11 -0.64 -8.40
C LEU A 584 -39.82 -0.96 -9.88
N ARG A 585 -40.53 -1.92 -10.48
CA ARG A 585 -40.38 -2.25 -11.91
C ARG A 585 -40.89 -1.15 -12.84
N THR A 586 -41.94 -0.44 -12.44
CA THR A 586 -42.47 0.67 -13.26
C THR A 586 -41.55 1.89 -13.19
N ASN A 587 -40.91 2.13 -12.04
CA ASN A 587 -39.86 3.15 -11.90
C ASN A 587 -38.55 2.77 -12.63
N GLU A 588 -38.15 1.50 -12.68
CA GLU A 588 -36.98 1.07 -13.46
C GLU A 588 -37.13 1.32 -14.97
N ASN A 589 -38.34 1.12 -15.51
CA ASN A 589 -38.61 1.38 -16.93
C ASN A 589 -38.73 2.89 -17.22
N LEU A 590 -39.31 3.68 -16.31
CA LEU A 590 -39.32 5.15 -16.43
C LEU A 590 -37.92 5.75 -16.30
N LEU A 591 -37.05 5.21 -15.44
CA LEU A 591 -35.66 5.64 -15.29
C LEU A 591 -34.79 5.28 -16.49
N ARG A 592 -35.01 4.11 -17.12
CA ARG A 592 -34.32 3.75 -18.38
C ARG A 592 -34.72 4.65 -19.55
N THR A 593 -36.02 4.88 -19.72
CA THR A 593 -36.51 5.69 -20.84
C THR A 593 -36.15 7.17 -20.68
N ASN A 594 -36.14 7.70 -19.44
CA ASN A 594 -35.70 9.07 -19.17
C ASN A 594 -34.17 9.22 -19.20
N ALA A 595 -33.39 8.19 -18.87
CA ALA A 595 -31.93 8.22 -19.01
C ALA A 595 -31.49 8.23 -20.48
N ASP A 596 -32.12 7.41 -21.32
CA ASP A 596 -31.82 7.36 -22.77
C ASP A 596 -32.28 8.63 -23.50
N THR A 597 -33.36 9.27 -23.03
CA THR A 597 -33.82 10.54 -23.61
C THR A 597 -33.00 11.74 -23.10
N ALA A 598 -32.60 11.75 -21.82
CA ALA A 598 -31.75 12.79 -21.24
C ALA A 598 -30.34 12.83 -21.86
N LEU A 599 -29.81 11.68 -22.31
CA LEU A 599 -28.53 11.58 -23.01
C LEU A 599 -28.54 12.30 -24.38
N SER A 600 -29.72 12.52 -24.98
CA SER A 600 -29.87 13.15 -26.30
C SER A 600 -30.22 14.64 -26.27
N THR A 601 -30.69 15.16 -25.13
CA THR A 601 -31.16 16.56 -25.00
C THR A 601 -30.23 17.48 -24.18
N LEU A 602 -29.12 16.98 -23.65
CA LEU A 602 -28.16 17.77 -22.86
C LEU A 602 -26.91 18.24 -23.63
N SER A 603 -26.76 17.92 -24.93
CA SER A 603 -25.59 18.31 -25.74
C SER A 603 -25.69 19.72 -26.36
N GLY A 604 -26.14 20.71 -25.58
CA GLY A 604 -26.44 22.07 -26.06
C GLY A 604 -25.86 23.19 -25.21
N GLY A 605 -24.53 23.28 -25.08
CA GLY A 605 -23.77 24.36 -24.41
C GLY A 605 -22.26 24.18 -24.64
N PRO A 606 -21.40 25.22 -24.62
CA PRO A 606 -20.31 25.36 -25.60
C PRO A 606 -19.08 24.47 -25.35
N HIS A 607 -18.84 23.57 -26.30
CA HIS A 607 -17.57 23.13 -26.92
C HIS A 607 -16.40 22.52 -26.13
N ASN A 608 -16.34 22.48 -24.78
CA ASN A 608 -15.21 21.84 -24.07
C ASN A 608 -15.54 20.45 -23.45
N ASP A 609 -16.75 20.25 -22.93
CA ASP A 609 -17.11 19.00 -22.23
C ASP A 609 -17.22 17.77 -23.17
N ASP A 610 -17.53 18.01 -24.44
CA ASP A 610 -17.63 16.95 -25.45
C ASP A 610 -16.26 16.34 -25.80
N GLU A 611 -15.15 17.11 -25.75
CA GLU A 611 -13.81 16.58 -26.06
C GLU A 611 -13.26 15.69 -24.93
N LEU A 612 -13.49 16.06 -23.66
CA LEU A 612 -13.04 15.28 -22.51
C LEU A 612 -13.85 13.97 -22.35
N GLY A 613 -15.16 14.03 -22.64
CA GLY A 613 -16.04 12.85 -22.70
C GLY A 613 -15.62 11.86 -23.79
N MET A 614 -15.28 12.36 -24.99
CA MET A 614 -14.74 11.56 -26.09
C MET A 614 -13.36 10.95 -25.77
N LEU A 615 -12.53 11.66 -25.00
CA LEU A 615 -11.26 11.15 -24.45
C LEU A 615 -11.47 9.92 -23.56
N GLY A 616 -12.48 9.97 -22.69
CA GLY A 616 -12.81 8.93 -21.72
C GLY A 616 -13.31 7.62 -22.35
N GLU A 617 -14.00 7.69 -23.49
CA GLU A 617 -14.48 6.53 -24.25
C GLU A 617 -13.36 5.77 -24.97
N HIS A 618 -12.27 6.47 -25.35
CA HIS A 618 -11.14 5.86 -26.07
C HIS A 618 -10.06 5.24 -25.15
N LEU A 619 -10.01 5.60 -23.87
CA LEU A 619 -9.02 5.07 -22.93
C LEU A 619 -9.42 3.70 -22.35
N GLU A 620 -8.59 2.69 -22.56
CA GLU A 620 -8.82 1.36 -21.99
C GLU A 620 -8.79 1.43 -20.45
N ASN A 621 -9.81 0.85 -19.78
CA ASN A 621 -9.92 0.87 -18.33
C ASN A 621 -8.71 0.17 -17.66
N PRO A 622 -7.92 0.85 -16.81
CA PRO A 622 -6.69 0.29 -16.23
C PRO A 622 -6.97 -0.97 -15.39
N LEU A 623 -8.03 -0.94 -14.59
CA LEU A 623 -8.42 -2.06 -13.73
C LEU A 623 -8.69 -3.33 -14.56
N LYS A 624 -9.35 -3.19 -15.71
CA LYS A 624 -9.62 -4.32 -16.61
C LYS A 624 -8.33 -4.94 -17.17
N VAL A 625 -7.32 -4.12 -17.46
CA VAL A 625 -6.01 -4.59 -17.93
C VAL A 625 -5.27 -5.34 -16.82
N MET A 626 -5.24 -4.76 -15.61
CA MET A 626 -4.61 -5.37 -14.43
C MET A 626 -5.29 -6.70 -14.07
N LEU A 627 -6.63 -6.77 -14.08
CA LEU A 627 -7.37 -7.99 -13.78
C LEU A 627 -7.17 -9.10 -14.82
N ARG A 628 -7.02 -8.76 -16.12
CA ARG A 628 -6.70 -9.76 -17.15
C ARG A 628 -5.32 -10.39 -16.90
N ALA A 629 -4.33 -9.57 -16.56
CA ALA A 629 -3.00 -10.06 -16.20
C ALA A 629 -3.07 -10.89 -14.90
N TYR A 630 -3.83 -10.44 -13.91
CA TYR A 630 -4.03 -11.15 -12.64
C TYR A 630 -4.58 -12.57 -12.86
N VAL A 631 -5.57 -12.76 -13.73
CA VAL A 631 -6.09 -14.10 -14.05
C VAL A 631 -5.01 -15.01 -14.61
N VAL A 632 -4.14 -14.50 -15.50
CA VAL A 632 -3.01 -15.28 -16.03
C VAL A 632 -2.01 -15.61 -14.92
N THR A 633 -1.72 -14.66 -14.03
CA THR A 633 -0.89 -14.88 -12.85
C THR A 633 -1.46 -15.98 -11.95
N CYS A 634 -2.78 -15.98 -11.67
CA CYS A 634 -3.42 -17.03 -10.89
C CYS A 634 -3.30 -18.42 -11.55
N LEU A 635 -3.45 -18.50 -12.87
CA LEU A 635 -3.31 -19.78 -13.60
C LEU A 635 -1.86 -20.31 -13.54
N LEU A 636 -0.87 -19.43 -13.68
CA LEU A 636 0.54 -19.79 -13.53
C LEU A 636 0.85 -20.20 -12.08
N ALA A 637 0.30 -19.49 -11.10
CA ALA A 637 0.49 -19.79 -9.68
C ALA A 637 -0.13 -21.14 -9.33
N MET A 638 -1.32 -21.45 -9.85
CA MET A 638 -1.96 -22.76 -9.72
C MET A 638 -1.07 -23.88 -10.31
N GLY A 639 -0.55 -23.70 -11.52
CA GLY A 639 0.37 -24.66 -12.13
C GLY A 639 1.65 -24.88 -11.32
N GLY A 640 2.28 -23.80 -10.86
CA GLY A 640 3.48 -23.86 -10.04
C GLY A 640 3.22 -24.48 -8.66
N PHE A 641 2.09 -24.20 -8.04
CA PHE A 641 1.72 -24.74 -6.73
C PHE A 641 1.52 -26.25 -6.81
N PHE A 642 0.78 -26.74 -7.81
CA PHE A 642 0.63 -28.18 -8.06
C PHE A 642 1.97 -28.86 -8.34
N PHE A 643 2.85 -28.19 -9.08
CA PHE A 643 4.21 -28.69 -9.33
C PHE A 643 5.02 -28.83 -8.04
N PHE A 644 5.01 -27.82 -7.17
CA PHE A 644 5.73 -27.88 -5.88
C PHE A 644 5.12 -28.87 -4.91
N CYS A 645 3.79 -28.98 -4.82
CA CYS A 645 3.14 -30.02 -4.02
C CYS A 645 3.56 -31.41 -4.50
N LYS A 646 3.54 -31.65 -5.82
CA LYS A 646 4.00 -32.93 -6.38
C LYS A 646 5.47 -33.18 -6.10
N MET A 647 6.35 -32.19 -6.31
CA MET A 647 7.79 -32.36 -6.06
C MET A 647 8.11 -32.62 -4.59
N LEU A 648 7.58 -31.81 -3.67
CA LEU A 648 7.99 -31.86 -2.25
C LEU A 648 7.29 -32.97 -1.48
N PHE A 649 6.03 -33.27 -1.77
CA PHE A 649 5.27 -34.28 -1.02
C PHE A 649 5.39 -35.69 -1.61
N LEU A 650 5.88 -35.87 -2.84
CA LEU A 650 6.16 -37.18 -3.43
C LEU A 650 7.59 -37.68 -3.18
N SER A 651 8.53 -36.80 -2.80
CA SER A 651 9.96 -37.11 -2.66
C SER A 651 10.35 -37.87 -1.38
N GLY A 652 9.41 -38.54 -0.70
CA GLY A 652 9.68 -39.36 0.50
C GLY A 652 9.90 -40.85 0.17
N GLU A 653 10.83 -41.51 0.87
CA GLU A 653 11.22 -42.91 0.62
C GLU A 653 10.12 -43.97 0.87
N ASP A 654 9.00 -43.62 1.53
CA ASP A 654 7.85 -44.51 1.76
C ASP A 654 6.80 -44.51 0.62
N SER A 655 7.24 -44.13 -0.59
CA SER A 655 6.39 -43.85 -1.76
C SER A 655 5.93 -45.10 -2.52
N GLN A 656 4.94 -45.81 -1.98
CA GLN A 656 4.02 -46.59 -2.84
C GLN A 656 2.57 -46.13 -2.59
N ASN A 657 2.02 -45.42 -3.58
CA ASN A 657 0.61 -44.96 -3.68
C ASN A 657 0.18 -43.82 -2.75
N ASP A 658 1.00 -42.80 -2.57
CA ASP A 658 0.58 -41.63 -1.78
C ASP A 658 -0.07 -40.53 -2.65
N TYR A 659 -1.40 -40.48 -2.63
CA TYR A 659 -2.19 -39.41 -3.27
C TYR A 659 -2.29 -38.14 -2.41
N SER A 660 -1.59 -38.05 -1.27
CA SER A 660 -1.60 -36.89 -0.36
C SER A 660 -1.34 -35.57 -1.08
N TRP A 661 -0.39 -35.55 -2.03
CA TRP A 661 0.00 -34.34 -2.74
C TRP A 661 -1.16 -33.73 -3.55
N ILE A 662 -2.08 -34.55 -4.06
CA ILE A 662 -3.26 -34.08 -4.81
C ILE A 662 -4.21 -33.36 -3.87
N TYR A 663 -4.53 -33.97 -2.73
CA TYR A 663 -5.41 -33.38 -1.73
C TYR A 663 -4.85 -32.06 -1.19
N LEU A 664 -3.55 -32.00 -0.90
CA LEU A 664 -2.89 -30.78 -0.49
C LEU A 664 -2.85 -29.72 -1.61
N SER A 665 -2.67 -30.12 -2.87
CA SER A 665 -2.79 -29.21 -4.02
C SER A 665 -4.21 -28.62 -4.12
N LEU A 666 -5.23 -29.44 -3.87
CA LEU A 666 -6.63 -28.99 -3.82
C LEU A 666 -6.88 -28.04 -2.65
N CYS A 667 -6.25 -28.23 -1.49
CA CYS A 667 -6.30 -27.24 -0.40
C CYS A 667 -5.74 -25.88 -0.86
N GLY A 668 -4.59 -25.88 -1.54
CA GLY A 668 -4.01 -24.65 -2.11
C GLY A 668 -4.95 -23.98 -3.12
N LEU A 669 -5.62 -24.77 -3.97
CA LEU A 669 -6.63 -24.28 -4.90
C LEU A 669 -7.82 -23.63 -4.18
N VAL A 670 -8.31 -24.22 -3.08
CA VAL A 670 -9.36 -23.62 -2.24
C VAL A 670 -8.92 -22.24 -1.74
N GLY A 671 -7.64 -22.10 -1.35
CA GLY A 671 -7.03 -20.81 -0.99
C GLY A 671 -7.02 -19.78 -2.11
N MET A 672 -6.58 -20.17 -3.31
CA MET A 672 -6.58 -19.29 -4.48
C MET A 672 -8.00 -18.87 -4.89
N VAL A 673 -8.97 -19.78 -4.81
CA VAL A 673 -10.38 -19.46 -5.06
C VAL A 673 -10.92 -18.52 -3.99
N CYS A 674 -10.58 -18.73 -2.72
CA CYS A 674 -10.91 -17.80 -1.63
C CYS A 674 -10.40 -16.39 -1.95
N SER A 675 -9.12 -16.25 -2.29
CA SER A 675 -8.50 -14.99 -2.71
C SER A 675 -9.28 -14.29 -3.81
N TYR A 676 -9.61 -15.01 -4.88
CA TYR A 676 -10.35 -14.47 -6.02
C TYR A 676 -11.77 -14.04 -5.64
N LEU A 677 -12.48 -14.82 -4.81
CA LEU A 677 -13.80 -14.47 -4.32
C LEU A 677 -13.77 -13.22 -3.44
N PHE A 678 -12.75 -13.05 -2.61
CA PHE A 678 -12.57 -11.84 -1.80
C PHE A 678 -12.45 -10.58 -2.65
N VAL A 679 -11.71 -10.63 -3.75
CA VAL A 679 -11.61 -9.52 -4.70
C VAL A 679 -12.97 -9.21 -5.31
N ILE A 680 -13.74 -10.22 -5.73
CA ILE A 680 -15.09 -10.00 -6.30
C ILE A 680 -16.05 -9.41 -5.27
N LEU A 681 -16.08 -9.98 -4.06
CA LEU A 681 -16.98 -9.54 -2.99
C LEU A 681 -16.68 -8.13 -2.54
N THR A 682 -15.39 -7.78 -2.37
CA THR A 682 -14.98 -6.42 -2.00
C THR A 682 -15.49 -5.42 -3.04
N ARG A 683 -15.27 -5.69 -4.34
CA ARG A 683 -15.81 -4.86 -5.42
C ARG A 683 -17.32 -4.73 -5.39
N TYR A 684 -18.06 -5.81 -5.12
CA TYR A 684 -19.52 -5.74 -5.06
C TYR A 684 -20.03 -4.73 -4.03
N TYR A 685 -19.30 -4.54 -2.93
CA TYR A 685 -19.66 -3.59 -1.86
C TYR A 685 -19.02 -2.21 -2.03
N THR A 686 -17.89 -2.08 -2.72
CA THR A 686 -17.13 -0.81 -2.80
C THR A 686 -17.06 -0.16 -4.18
N ASP A 687 -17.27 -0.87 -5.28
CA ASP A 687 -17.20 -0.30 -6.64
C ASP A 687 -18.55 0.35 -7.02
N TYR A 688 -18.50 1.60 -7.49
CA TYR A 688 -19.69 2.38 -7.90
C TYR A 688 -20.44 1.80 -9.11
N SER A 689 -19.87 0.80 -9.78
CA SER A 689 -20.56 0.00 -10.79
C SER A 689 -21.73 -0.81 -10.20
N TYR A 690 -21.71 -1.09 -8.89
CA TYR A 690 -22.70 -1.92 -8.23
C TYR A 690 -23.79 -1.13 -7.49
N PRO A 691 -24.99 -1.72 -7.31
CA PRO A 691 -26.10 -1.03 -6.65
C PRO A 691 -25.83 -0.58 -5.22
N LYS A 692 -24.93 -1.26 -4.49
CA LYS A 692 -24.65 -0.97 -3.07
C LYS A 692 -24.09 0.44 -2.88
N VAL A 693 -23.08 0.81 -3.65
CA VAL A 693 -22.48 2.15 -3.62
C VAL A 693 -23.40 3.19 -4.22
N ARG A 694 -24.09 2.88 -5.33
CA ARG A 694 -25.07 3.80 -5.94
C ARG A 694 -26.20 4.16 -4.99
N LYS A 695 -26.57 3.25 -4.09
CA LYS A 695 -27.56 3.52 -3.04
C LYS A 695 -27.06 4.54 -2.03
N ILE A 696 -25.77 4.51 -1.67
CA ILE A 696 -25.14 5.53 -0.80
C ILE A 696 -25.14 6.88 -1.52
N ALA A 697 -24.71 6.92 -2.79
CA ALA A 697 -24.72 8.15 -3.59
C ALA A 697 -26.14 8.73 -3.74
N HIS A 698 -27.14 7.89 -3.98
CA HIS A 698 -28.54 8.33 -4.01
C HIS A 698 -29.01 8.84 -2.64
N ALA A 699 -28.60 8.21 -1.53
CA ALA A 699 -28.94 8.65 -0.19
C ALA A 699 -28.37 10.04 0.16
N SER A 700 -27.30 10.47 -0.53
CA SER A 700 -26.75 11.82 -0.41
C SER A 700 -27.73 12.92 -0.84
N LEU A 701 -28.71 12.62 -1.69
CA LEU A 701 -29.76 13.58 -2.08
C LEU A 701 -30.63 14.01 -0.89
N SER A 702 -30.74 13.16 0.13
CA SER A 702 -31.52 13.43 1.34
C SER A 702 -30.68 14.03 2.48
N GLY A 703 -29.38 14.23 2.26
CA GLY A 703 -28.45 14.84 3.19
C GLY A 703 -27.41 13.89 3.80
N PRO A 704 -26.53 14.41 4.69
CA PRO A 704 -25.42 13.63 5.25
C PRO A 704 -25.86 12.48 6.17
N ALA A 705 -26.92 12.68 6.94
CA ALA A 705 -27.40 11.66 7.89
C ALA A 705 -27.84 10.37 7.18
N THR A 706 -28.59 10.49 6.08
CA THR A 706 -29.03 9.35 5.27
C THR A 706 -27.89 8.69 4.53
N ASN A 707 -26.88 9.46 4.09
CA ASN A 707 -25.66 8.94 3.52
C ASN A 707 -24.90 8.07 4.54
N ILE A 708 -24.67 8.58 5.76
CA ILE A 708 -23.98 7.85 6.84
C ILE A 708 -24.76 6.59 7.24
N ILE A 709 -26.08 6.68 7.45
CA ILE A 709 -26.90 5.50 7.78
C ILE A 709 -26.77 4.42 6.70
N THR A 710 -26.80 4.82 5.42
CA THR A 710 -26.71 3.87 4.30
C THR A 710 -25.32 3.24 4.20
N GLY A 711 -24.24 4.00 4.42
CA GLY A 711 -22.88 3.44 4.42
C GLY A 711 -22.63 2.49 5.59
N LEU A 712 -23.12 2.81 6.80
CA LEU A 712 -23.08 1.88 7.95
C LEU A 712 -23.82 0.57 7.65
N TYR A 713 -25.00 0.67 7.04
CA TYR A 713 -25.77 -0.49 6.58
C TYR A 713 -24.97 -1.35 5.59
N VAL A 714 -24.40 -0.74 4.54
CA VAL A 714 -23.61 -1.45 3.53
C VAL A 714 -22.39 -2.11 4.18
N GLY A 715 -21.70 -1.41 5.07
CA GLY A 715 -20.57 -1.93 5.82
C GLY A 715 -20.93 -3.16 6.64
N MET A 716 -21.98 -3.09 7.48
CA MET A 716 -22.40 -4.22 8.33
C MET A 716 -22.82 -5.42 7.48
N GLU A 717 -23.59 -5.21 6.41
CA GLU A 717 -24.00 -6.26 5.48
C GLU A 717 -22.80 -6.90 4.77
N SER A 718 -21.75 -6.12 4.48
CA SER A 718 -20.56 -6.60 3.78
C SER A 718 -19.75 -7.64 4.55
N THR A 719 -19.99 -7.81 5.86
CA THR A 719 -19.31 -8.83 6.67
C THR A 719 -19.79 -10.24 6.38
N PHE A 720 -21.04 -10.40 5.92
CA PHE A 720 -21.69 -11.72 5.80
C PHE A 720 -21.03 -12.63 4.76
N LEU A 721 -20.98 -12.19 3.49
CA LEU A 721 -20.48 -13.04 2.40
C LEU A 721 -18.99 -13.41 2.54
N PRO A 722 -18.08 -12.47 2.91
CA PRO A 722 -16.68 -12.83 3.15
C PRO A 722 -16.51 -13.85 4.29
N THR A 723 -17.29 -13.76 5.37
CA THR A 723 -17.25 -14.75 6.45
C THR A 723 -17.74 -16.12 6.00
N VAL A 724 -18.77 -16.18 5.13
CA VAL A 724 -19.20 -17.45 4.51
C VAL A 724 -18.08 -18.04 3.67
N VAL A 725 -17.39 -17.23 2.85
CA VAL A 725 -16.25 -17.68 2.05
C VAL A 725 -15.12 -18.23 2.94
N ILE A 726 -14.72 -17.51 3.99
CA ILE A 726 -13.71 -17.97 4.96
C ILE A 726 -14.13 -19.33 5.57
N SER A 727 -15.40 -19.44 6.00
CA SER A 727 -15.91 -20.65 6.66
C SER A 727 -15.89 -21.86 5.72
N VAL A 728 -16.35 -21.68 4.48
CA VAL A 728 -16.32 -22.74 3.45
C VAL A 728 -14.89 -23.12 3.12
N SER A 729 -13.99 -22.15 2.95
CA SER A 729 -12.57 -22.40 2.65
C SER A 729 -11.85 -23.13 3.77
N LEU A 730 -12.06 -22.75 5.03
CA LEU A 730 -11.49 -23.45 6.20
C LEU A 730 -12.00 -24.88 6.29
N LEU A 731 -13.32 -25.11 6.20
CA LEU A 731 -13.88 -26.46 6.28
C LEU A 731 -13.44 -27.33 5.11
N ALA A 732 -13.51 -26.82 3.87
CA ALA A 732 -13.11 -27.57 2.69
C ALA A 732 -11.63 -27.97 2.75
N SER A 733 -10.74 -27.03 3.08
CA SER A 733 -9.30 -27.31 3.21
C SER A 733 -8.98 -28.23 4.41
N TYR A 734 -9.72 -28.12 5.51
CA TYR A 734 -9.59 -29.01 6.66
C TYR A 734 -9.97 -30.45 6.30
N TYR A 735 -11.12 -30.68 5.67
CA TYR A 735 -11.56 -32.03 5.29
C TYR A 735 -10.73 -32.62 4.16
N LEU A 736 -10.28 -31.81 3.19
CA LEU A 736 -9.30 -32.25 2.18
C LEU A 736 -7.96 -32.61 2.83
N GLY A 737 -7.51 -31.83 3.81
CA GLY A 737 -6.35 -32.14 4.62
C GLY A 737 -6.49 -33.47 5.36
N LEU A 738 -7.63 -33.74 6.00
CA LEU A 738 -7.92 -35.04 6.60
C LEU A 738 -7.89 -36.18 5.58
N ALA A 739 -8.48 -35.98 4.40
CA ALA A 739 -8.52 -36.96 3.32
C ALA A 739 -7.14 -37.27 2.73
N SER A 740 -6.19 -36.34 2.84
CA SER A 740 -4.80 -36.60 2.44
C SER A 740 -4.16 -37.73 3.29
N ASN A 741 -4.60 -37.89 4.54
CA ASN A 741 -4.13 -38.92 5.46
C ASN A 741 -2.59 -39.01 5.58
N VAL A 742 -1.90 -37.86 5.58
CA VAL A 742 -0.42 -37.81 5.61
C VAL A 742 0.16 -38.61 6.77
N THR A 743 -0.45 -38.53 7.96
CA THR A 743 -0.03 -39.27 9.16
C THR A 743 -0.62 -40.67 9.28
N GLY A 744 -1.41 -41.16 8.32
CA GLY A 744 -1.97 -42.52 8.33
C GLY A 744 -3.04 -42.82 9.38
N ASP A 745 -3.34 -41.90 10.30
CA ASP A 745 -4.18 -42.11 11.49
C ASP A 745 -5.40 -41.18 11.57
N GLY A 746 -5.71 -40.44 10.50
CA GLY A 746 -6.90 -39.55 10.44
C GLY A 746 -6.92 -38.43 11.49
N ARG A 747 -5.77 -38.08 12.09
CA ARG A 747 -5.70 -37.03 13.11
C ARG A 747 -6.04 -35.64 12.58
N ALA A 748 -6.57 -34.81 13.48
CA ALA A 748 -6.90 -33.41 13.23
C ALA A 748 -5.73 -32.58 12.65
N ILE A 749 -4.47 -32.94 12.95
CA ILE A 749 -3.28 -32.24 12.46
C ILE A 749 -3.18 -32.24 10.92
N ASN A 750 -3.64 -33.30 10.24
CA ASN A 750 -3.68 -33.35 8.77
C ASN A 750 -4.63 -32.29 8.22
N GLY A 751 -5.79 -32.12 8.87
CA GLY A 751 -6.75 -31.09 8.53
C GLY A 751 -6.22 -29.68 8.81
N LEU A 752 -5.59 -29.46 9.97
CA LEU A 752 -4.97 -28.18 10.32
C LEU A 752 -3.87 -27.80 9.32
N TYR A 753 -3.02 -28.74 8.92
CA TYR A 753 -2.03 -28.48 7.87
C TYR A 753 -2.70 -28.23 6.51
N GLY A 754 -3.79 -28.92 6.18
CA GLY A 754 -4.61 -28.60 5.00
C GLY A 754 -5.09 -27.15 4.98
N THR A 755 -5.52 -26.60 6.12
CA THR A 755 -5.86 -25.16 6.22
C THR A 755 -4.65 -24.25 6.03
N SER A 756 -3.46 -24.66 6.48
CA SER A 756 -2.19 -23.94 6.25
C SER A 756 -1.83 -23.88 4.77
N VAL A 757 -1.98 -24.99 4.05
CA VAL A 757 -1.76 -25.05 2.60
C VAL A 757 -2.77 -24.17 1.85
N ALA A 758 -4.01 -24.05 2.32
CA ALA A 758 -4.98 -23.11 1.76
C ALA A 758 -4.59 -21.64 2.01
N THR A 759 -4.07 -21.29 3.19
CA THR A 759 -3.54 -19.94 3.46
C THR A 759 -2.40 -19.58 2.50
N MET A 760 -1.45 -20.50 2.29
CA MET A 760 -0.38 -20.32 1.30
C MET A 760 -0.92 -20.17 -0.12
N GLY A 761 -1.95 -20.94 -0.48
CA GLY A 761 -2.63 -20.83 -1.76
C GLY A 761 -3.24 -19.44 -1.97
N MET A 762 -3.89 -18.89 -0.94
CA MET A 762 -4.40 -17.51 -0.97
C MET A 762 -3.28 -16.50 -1.18
N LEU A 763 -2.12 -16.69 -0.53
CA LEU A 763 -0.98 -15.79 -0.60
C LEU A 763 -0.04 -16.00 -1.81
N SER A 764 -0.27 -17.02 -2.63
CA SER A 764 0.60 -17.36 -3.77
C SER A 764 0.64 -16.35 -4.92
N THR A 765 -0.15 -15.27 -4.82
CA THR A 765 -0.16 -14.12 -5.75
C THR A 765 0.01 -12.78 -5.01
N ALA A 766 0.57 -12.80 -3.81
CA ALA A 766 0.66 -11.62 -2.94
C ALA A 766 1.45 -10.49 -3.58
N VAL A 767 2.53 -10.79 -4.32
CA VAL A 767 3.32 -9.76 -5.03
C VAL A 767 2.46 -9.00 -6.04
N PHE A 768 1.64 -9.69 -6.85
CA PHE A 768 0.78 -9.02 -7.82
C PHE A 768 -0.30 -8.18 -7.14
N VAL A 769 -0.97 -8.72 -6.12
CA VAL A 769 -2.01 -7.99 -5.37
C VAL A 769 -1.42 -6.73 -4.72
N LEU A 770 -0.26 -6.83 -4.08
CA LEU A 770 0.44 -5.68 -3.50
C LEU A 770 0.87 -4.66 -4.55
N SER A 771 1.27 -5.11 -5.74
CA SER A 771 1.56 -4.21 -6.86
C SER A 771 0.35 -3.34 -7.20
N MET A 772 -0.86 -3.90 -7.13
CA MET A 772 -2.10 -3.14 -7.32
C MET A 772 -2.42 -2.21 -6.14
N SER A 773 -2.06 -2.58 -4.92
CA SER A 773 -2.25 -1.72 -3.75
C SER A 773 -1.36 -0.47 -3.81
N ASN A 774 -0.06 -0.68 -4.03
CA ASN A 774 0.92 0.40 -4.08
C ASN A 774 0.74 1.31 -5.32
N PHE A 775 0.02 0.83 -6.34
CA PHE A 775 -0.38 1.64 -7.48
C PHE A 775 -1.29 2.81 -7.07
N GLY A 776 -2.15 2.64 -6.07
CA GLY A 776 -3.11 3.67 -5.65
C GLY A 776 -2.43 4.95 -5.15
N PRO A 777 -1.65 4.90 -4.07
CA PRO A 777 -1.00 6.09 -3.50
C PRO A 777 -0.05 6.79 -4.47
N ILE A 778 0.59 6.03 -5.38
CA ILE A 778 1.46 6.61 -6.40
C ILE A 778 0.66 7.43 -7.43
N ALA A 779 -0.52 6.93 -7.82
CA ALA A 779 -1.43 7.64 -8.71
C ALA A 779 -2.06 8.86 -8.03
N ASP A 780 -2.44 8.73 -6.76
CA ASP A 780 -3.00 9.79 -5.91
C ASP A 780 -2.05 10.99 -5.82
N ASN A 781 -0.82 10.73 -5.37
CA ASN A 781 0.23 11.74 -5.32
C ASN A 781 0.57 12.34 -6.68
N ALA A 782 0.53 11.55 -7.76
CA ALA A 782 0.75 12.08 -9.10
C ALA A 782 -0.36 13.08 -9.49
N GLY A 783 -1.61 12.81 -9.12
CA GLY A 783 -2.72 13.75 -9.26
C GLY A 783 -2.47 15.03 -8.48
N GLY A 784 -2.12 14.94 -7.19
CA GLY A 784 -1.83 16.11 -6.38
C GLY A 784 -0.70 16.98 -6.94
N ILE A 785 0.39 16.37 -7.42
CA ILE A 785 1.49 17.10 -8.09
C ILE A 785 1.00 17.81 -9.36
N VAL A 786 0.14 17.16 -10.16
CA VAL A 786 -0.43 17.72 -11.39
C VAL A 786 -1.34 18.92 -11.10
N GLU A 787 -2.15 18.84 -10.05
CA GLU A 787 -3.04 19.93 -9.64
C GLU A 787 -2.25 21.12 -9.08
N MET A 788 -1.33 20.87 -8.14
CA MET A 788 -0.53 21.92 -7.52
C MET A 788 0.38 22.66 -8.51
N SER A 789 0.77 22.00 -9.62
CA SER A 789 1.57 22.60 -10.70
C SER A 789 0.72 23.24 -11.80
N ASN A 790 -0.60 23.29 -11.62
CA ASN A 790 -1.55 23.89 -12.55
C ASN A 790 -1.38 23.36 -13.98
N GLN A 791 -1.19 22.03 -14.12
CA GLN A 791 -1.11 21.40 -15.44
C GLN A 791 -2.46 21.43 -16.16
N PRO A 792 -2.48 21.28 -17.50
CA PRO A 792 -3.72 21.23 -18.25
C PRO A 792 -4.68 20.15 -17.75
N GLU A 793 -5.98 20.43 -17.80
CA GLU A 793 -7.05 19.58 -17.27
C GLU A 793 -7.03 18.13 -17.80
N HIS A 794 -6.62 17.91 -19.05
CA HIS A 794 -6.49 16.56 -19.62
C HIS A 794 -5.42 15.70 -18.91
N VAL A 795 -4.41 16.32 -18.28
CA VAL A 795 -3.39 15.63 -17.48
C VAL A 795 -3.99 15.18 -16.15
N ARG A 796 -4.75 16.06 -15.48
CA ARG A 796 -5.48 15.73 -14.25
C ARG A 796 -6.52 14.64 -14.49
N PHE A 797 -7.20 14.68 -15.64
CA PHE A 797 -8.12 13.61 -16.05
C PHE A 797 -7.45 12.23 -16.14
N ILE A 798 -6.22 12.16 -16.66
CA ILE A 798 -5.45 10.91 -16.70
C ILE A 798 -5.14 10.43 -15.29
N THR A 799 -4.62 11.30 -14.42
CA THR A 799 -4.26 10.94 -13.04
C THR A 799 -5.50 10.57 -12.22
N ASP A 800 -6.61 11.29 -12.34
CA ASP A 800 -7.88 10.98 -11.68
C ASP A 800 -8.41 9.60 -12.09
N ARG A 801 -8.24 9.23 -13.37
CA ARG A 801 -8.62 7.90 -13.85
C ARG A 801 -7.73 6.79 -13.28
N LEU A 802 -6.44 7.08 -13.05
CA LEU A 802 -5.52 6.14 -12.39
C LEU A 802 -5.84 6.05 -10.89
N ASP A 803 -6.05 7.17 -10.21
CA ASP A 803 -6.43 7.23 -8.79
C ASP A 803 -7.74 6.49 -8.52
N ALA A 804 -8.78 6.71 -9.34
CA ALA A 804 -10.05 6.00 -9.21
C ALA A 804 -9.88 4.46 -9.26
N VAL A 805 -8.97 3.97 -10.10
CA VAL A 805 -8.60 2.54 -10.11
C VAL A 805 -7.80 2.17 -8.86
N GLY A 806 -6.89 3.05 -8.44
CA GLY A 806 -6.14 2.97 -7.19
C GLY A 806 -7.01 2.77 -5.96
N ASN A 807 -8.11 3.50 -5.82
CA ASN A 807 -9.04 3.36 -4.69
C ASN A 807 -9.70 1.98 -4.66
N VAL A 808 -10.09 1.45 -5.82
CA VAL A 808 -10.64 0.08 -5.94
C VAL A 808 -9.57 -0.97 -5.62
N THR A 809 -8.32 -0.80 -6.07
CA THR A 809 -7.25 -1.76 -5.80
C THR A 809 -6.75 -1.71 -4.35
N LYS A 810 -6.71 -0.52 -3.74
CA LYS A 810 -6.50 -0.31 -2.29
C LYS A 810 -7.56 -1.09 -1.50
N ALA A 811 -8.84 -0.93 -1.82
CA ALA A 811 -9.93 -1.65 -1.15
C ALA A 811 -9.81 -3.17 -1.31
N ASN A 812 -9.55 -3.67 -2.53
CA ASN A 812 -9.38 -5.11 -2.78
C ASN A 812 -8.23 -5.71 -1.97
N THR A 813 -7.13 -4.98 -1.84
CA THR A 813 -5.97 -5.45 -1.06
C THR A 813 -6.29 -5.48 0.44
N LYS A 814 -7.03 -4.50 0.96
CA LYS A 814 -7.50 -4.53 2.36
C LYS A 814 -8.39 -5.75 2.62
N GLY A 815 -9.34 -6.03 1.73
CA GLY A 815 -10.17 -7.25 1.81
C GLY A 815 -9.32 -8.53 1.78
N TYR A 816 -8.33 -8.58 0.90
CA TYR A 816 -7.36 -9.68 0.80
C TYR A 816 -6.52 -9.84 2.09
N SER A 817 -6.02 -8.76 2.68
CA SER A 817 -5.28 -8.79 3.95
C SER A 817 -6.15 -9.29 5.10
N VAL A 818 -7.43 -8.91 5.16
CA VAL A 818 -8.34 -9.41 6.21
C VAL A 818 -8.63 -10.90 6.01
N GLY A 819 -8.87 -11.34 4.78
CA GLY A 819 -9.07 -12.77 4.49
C GLY A 819 -7.83 -13.62 4.78
N SER A 820 -6.63 -13.11 4.48
CA SER A 820 -5.38 -13.82 4.80
C SER A 820 -5.15 -13.87 6.31
N ALA A 821 -5.41 -12.78 7.03
CA ALA A 821 -5.33 -12.73 8.49
C ALA A 821 -6.32 -13.71 9.13
N ALA A 822 -7.53 -13.85 8.58
CA ALA A 822 -8.52 -14.81 9.09
C ALA A 822 -8.01 -16.26 9.04
N LEU A 823 -7.43 -16.64 7.90
CA LEU A 823 -6.85 -17.97 7.74
C LEU A 823 -5.56 -18.13 8.59
N ALA A 824 -4.69 -17.13 8.60
CA ALA A 824 -3.41 -17.17 9.33
C ALA A 824 -3.59 -17.20 10.86
N CYS A 825 -4.55 -16.46 11.43
CA CYS A 825 -4.82 -16.49 12.87
C CYS A 825 -5.25 -17.89 13.35
N PHE A 826 -5.98 -18.65 12.53
CA PHE A 826 -6.30 -20.04 12.85
C PHE A 826 -5.04 -20.93 12.89
N LEU A 827 -4.07 -20.67 12.01
CA LEU A 827 -2.76 -21.35 12.03
C LEU A 827 -1.96 -20.96 13.26
N LEU A 828 -1.89 -19.67 13.57
CA LEU A 828 -1.16 -19.15 14.72
C LEU A 828 -1.76 -19.66 16.04
N PHE A 829 -3.09 -19.78 16.12
CA PHE A 829 -3.75 -20.43 17.25
C PHE A 829 -3.31 -21.90 17.41
N SER A 830 -3.28 -22.65 16.31
CA SER A 830 -2.83 -24.05 16.34
C SER A 830 -1.34 -24.15 16.72
N ALA A 831 -0.50 -23.24 16.21
CA ALA A 831 0.90 -23.13 16.59
C ALA A 831 1.08 -22.77 18.08
N PHE A 832 0.22 -21.91 18.63
CA PHE A 832 0.18 -21.59 20.06
C PHE A 832 -0.14 -22.83 20.92
N LEU A 833 -1.10 -23.68 20.50
CA LEU A 833 -1.41 -24.92 21.22
C LEU A 833 -0.20 -25.87 21.27
N SER A 834 0.51 -26.02 20.15
CA SER A 834 1.74 -26.80 20.07
C SER A 834 2.84 -26.22 20.97
N GLU A 835 2.97 -24.88 20.99
CA GLU A 835 3.97 -24.20 21.80
C GLU A 835 3.73 -24.38 23.30
N VAL A 836 2.48 -24.25 23.75
CA VAL A 836 2.08 -24.52 25.14
C VAL A 836 2.36 -25.99 25.49
N SER A 837 2.03 -26.92 24.59
CA SER A 837 2.27 -28.36 24.81
C SER A 837 3.75 -28.67 25.01
N LEU A 838 4.62 -28.07 24.18
CA LEU A 838 6.06 -28.23 24.27
C LEU A 838 6.61 -27.67 25.59
N HIS A 839 6.15 -26.48 25.98
CA HIS A 839 6.67 -25.77 27.16
C HIS A 839 6.23 -26.41 28.47
N THR A 840 4.97 -26.84 28.55
CA THR A 840 4.40 -27.45 29.76
C THR A 840 4.77 -28.93 29.91
N LYS A 841 5.26 -29.57 28.84
CA LYS A 841 5.44 -31.03 28.73
C LYS A 841 4.12 -31.81 28.94
N THR A 842 2.98 -31.12 28.84
CA THR A 842 1.64 -31.70 28.95
C THR A 842 0.88 -31.46 27.65
N PRO A 843 0.18 -32.47 27.09
CA PRO A 843 -0.61 -32.27 25.88
C PRO A 843 -1.67 -31.18 26.08
N PHE A 844 -1.61 -30.13 25.27
CA PHE A 844 -2.55 -29.01 25.28
C PHE A 844 -3.32 -28.96 23.96
N THR A 845 -4.32 -29.84 23.83
CA THR A 845 -5.06 -30.06 22.58
C THR A 845 -6.48 -29.51 22.60
N THR A 846 -7.02 -29.21 23.79
CA THR A 846 -8.42 -28.81 23.97
C THR A 846 -8.52 -27.56 24.83
N VAL A 847 -9.34 -26.61 24.39
CA VAL A 847 -9.69 -25.39 25.13
C VAL A 847 -11.18 -25.45 25.43
N ASP A 848 -11.54 -25.61 26.69
CA ASP A 848 -12.94 -25.68 27.10
C ASP A 848 -13.52 -24.29 27.34
N ILE A 849 -14.33 -23.82 26.39
CA ILE A 849 -14.99 -22.51 26.44
C ILE A 849 -16.14 -22.49 27.47
N ALA A 850 -16.63 -23.65 27.92
CA ALA A 850 -17.66 -23.73 28.94
C ALA A 850 -17.14 -23.32 30.34
N MET A 851 -15.82 -23.27 30.54
CA MET A 851 -15.24 -22.74 31.76
C MET A 851 -15.42 -21.21 31.85
N PRO A 852 -15.96 -20.68 32.97
CA PRO A 852 -16.24 -19.25 33.11
C PRO A 852 -15.04 -18.35 32.84
N GLU A 853 -13.84 -18.73 33.31
CA GLU A 853 -12.63 -17.94 33.12
C GLU A 853 -12.21 -17.87 31.65
N VAL A 854 -12.33 -18.98 30.92
CA VAL A 854 -12.00 -19.07 29.50
C VAL A 854 -12.99 -18.28 28.67
N PHE A 855 -14.28 -18.34 29.00
CA PHE A 855 -15.31 -17.51 28.38
C PHE A 855 -15.08 -16.01 28.63
N ILE A 856 -14.73 -15.62 29.86
CA ILE A 856 -14.36 -14.24 30.20
C ILE A 856 -13.14 -13.78 29.38
N GLY A 857 -12.13 -14.65 29.25
CA GLY A 857 -10.97 -14.40 28.38
C GLY A 857 -11.38 -14.09 26.94
N GLY A 858 -12.34 -14.83 26.41
CA GLY A 858 -12.90 -14.60 25.08
C GLY A 858 -13.62 -13.25 24.95
N ILE A 859 -14.49 -12.90 25.91
CA ILE A 859 -15.17 -11.60 25.94
C ILE A 859 -14.15 -10.46 25.99
N LEU A 860 -13.13 -10.55 26.86
CA LEU A 860 -12.07 -9.55 26.94
C LEU A 860 -11.31 -9.41 25.62
N GLY A 861 -11.06 -10.51 24.91
CA GLY A 861 -10.48 -10.51 23.57
C GLY A 861 -11.33 -9.72 22.57
N SER A 862 -12.65 -9.90 22.61
CA SER A 862 -13.58 -9.15 21.76
C SER A 862 -13.57 -7.66 22.11
N VAL A 863 -13.61 -7.31 23.40
CA VAL A 863 -13.60 -5.93 23.89
C VAL A 863 -12.32 -5.19 23.47
N VAL A 864 -11.16 -5.85 23.48
CA VAL A 864 -9.90 -5.23 23.05
C VAL A 864 -9.96 -4.77 21.59
N VAL A 865 -10.62 -5.51 20.70
CA VAL A 865 -10.82 -5.08 19.30
C VAL A 865 -11.67 -3.81 19.23
N PHE A 866 -12.79 -3.76 19.96
CA PHE A 866 -13.67 -2.59 19.98
C PHE A 866 -12.98 -1.36 20.59
N LEU A 867 -12.25 -1.54 21.69
CA LEU A 867 -11.49 -0.46 22.33
C LEU A 867 -10.37 0.04 21.42
N PHE A 868 -9.65 -0.85 20.75
CA PHE A 868 -8.63 -0.47 19.79
C PHE A 868 -9.23 0.33 18.65
N ALA A 869 -10.29 -0.16 18.01
CA ALA A 869 -10.99 0.56 16.94
C ALA A 869 -11.45 1.94 17.40
N SER A 870 -12.10 2.03 18.57
CA SER A 870 -12.58 3.29 19.14
C SER A 870 -11.45 4.28 19.40
N TRP A 871 -10.34 3.84 19.99
CA TRP A 871 -9.20 4.72 20.29
C TRP A 871 -8.43 5.13 19.03
N SER A 872 -8.39 4.28 18.00
CA SER A 872 -7.86 4.65 16.68
C SER A 872 -8.71 5.72 16.00
N LEU A 873 -10.03 5.62 16.05
CA LEU A 873 -10.93 6.65 15.49
C LEU A 873 -10.82 7.98 16.26
N ASP A 874 -10.78 7.92 17.59
CA ASP A 874 -10.58 9.08 18.48
C ASP A 874 -9.23 9.77 18.20
N ALA A 875 -8.16 9.00 17.99
CA ALA A 875 -6.84 9.50 17.63
C ALA A 875 -6.83 10.31 16.31
N VAL A 876 -7.53 9.84 15.28
CA VAL A 876 -7.66 10.58 14.02
C VAL A 876 -8.46 11.86 14.25
N GLY A 877 -9.63 11.78 14.91
CA GLY A 877 -10.48 12.94 15.17
C GLY A 877 -9.74 14.05 15.94
N ASN A 878 -9.04 13.69 17.01
CA ASN A 878 -8.25 14.64 17.81
C ASN A 878 -7.08 15.26 17.02
N THR A 879 -6.53 14.54 16.04
CA THR A 879 -5.44 15.05 15.20
C THR A 879 -5.99 15.95 14.09
N ALA A 880 -7.09 15.55 13.45
CA ALA A 880 -7.77 16.31 12.40
C ALA A 880 -8.27 17.66 12.93
N GLU A 881 -8.79 17.71 14.17
CA GLU A 881 -9.23 18.96 14.79
C GLU A 881 -8.12 20.02 14.86
N GLU A 882 -6.88 19.61 15.16
CA GLU A 882 -5.73 20.51 15.21
C GLU A 882 -5.32 21.01 13.82
N VAL A 883 -5.38 20.13 12.81
CA VAL A 883 -5.14 20.52 11.40
C VAL A 883 -6.22 21.49 10.92
N LEU A 884 -7.49 21.22 11.19
CA LEU A 884 -8.62 22.10 10.84
C LEU A 884 -8.47 23.49 11.46
N LYS A 885 -8.07 23.57 12.74
CA LYS A 885 -7.81 24.85 13.41
C LYS A 885 -6.70 25.62 12.69
N GLU A 886 -5.63 24.96 12.29
CA GLU A 886 -4.51 25.60 11.61
C GLU A 886 -4.87 26.07 10.20
N VAL A 887 -5.54 25.23 9.40
CA VAL A 887 -5.98 25.60 8.04
C VAL A 887 -6.92 26.79 8.09
N ARG A 888 -7.91 26.78 9.00
CA ARG A 888 -8.83 27.91 9.20
C ARG A 888 -8.10 29.16 9.68
N ARG A 889 -7.13 29.01 10.58
CA ARG A 889 -6.31 30.13 11.07
C ARG A 889 -5.57 30.79 9.91
N GLN A 890 -4.88 30.02 9.07
CA GLN A 890 -4.16 30.58 7.92
C GLN A 890 -5.09 31.30 6.95
N PHE A 891 -6.23 30.71 6.57
CA PHE A 891 -7.18 31.38 5.66
C PHE A 891 -7.82 32.64 6.25
N ASN A 892 -7.97 32.73 7.57
CA ASN A 892 -8.55 33.90 8.22
C ASN A 892 -7.51 35.01 8.48
N ASP A 893 -6.30 34.63 8.91
CA ASP A 893 -5.21 35.57 9.22
C ASP A 893 -4.55 36.09 7.93
N HIS A 894 -4.52 35.27 6.87
CA HIS A 894 -3.86 35.53 5.58
C HIS A 894 -4.85 35.33 4.41
N PRO A 895 -5.82 36.25 4.21
CA PRO A 895 -6.83 36.11 3.15
C PRO A 895 -6.23 36.14 1.74
N GLY A 896 -5.03 36.69 1.55
CA GLY A 896 -4.30 36.70 0.27
C GLY A 896 -3.95 35.31 -0.27
N ILE A 897 -4.02 34.27 0.57
CA ILE A 897 -3.84 32.88 0.13
C ILE A 897 -4.95 32.46 -0.85
N LEU A 898 -6.20 32.86 -0.58
CA LEU A 898 -7.34 32.46 -1.43
C LEU A 898 -7.30 33.10 -2.82
N THR A 899 -6.63 34.25 -2.93
CA THR A 899 -6.46 35.04 -4.16
C THR A 899 -5.13 34.76 -4.88
N TYR A 900 -4.32 33.81 -4.40
CA TYR A 900 -2.96 33.54 -4.90
C TYR A 900 -1.99 34.73 -4.74
N GLU A 901 -2.28 35.70 -3.88
CA GLU A 901 -1.35 36.80 -3.57
C GLU A 901 -0.28 36.39 -2.56
N GLU A 902 -0.58 35.38 -1.73
CA GLU A 902 0.29 34.87 -0.67
C GLU A 902 0.37 33.33 -0.72
N LYS A 903 1.55 32.76 -0.45
CA LYS A 903 1.72 31.29 -0.37
C LYS A 903 1.32 30.78 1.02
N PRO A 904 0.60 29.65 1.12
CA PRO A 904 0.29 29.04 2.42
C PRO A 904 1.54 28.47 3.11
N ASP A 905 1.49 28.38 4.44
CA ASP A 905 2.54 27.73 5.24
C ASP A 905 2.24 26.23 5.41
N TYR A 906 2.79 25.43 4.50
CA TYR A 906 2.71 23.98 4.54
C TYR A 906 3.48 23.35 5.69
N HIS A 907 4.61 23.96 6.09
CA HIS A 907 5.53 23.37 7.08
C HIS A 907 4.85 23.25 8.45
N THR A 908 4.07 24.25 8.84
CA THR A 908 3.35 24.23 10.11
C THR A 908 2.32 23.09 10.17
N CYS A 909 1.54 22.89 9.10
CA CYS A 909 0.60 21.75 9.01
C CYS A 909 1.34 20.40 9.12
N VAL A 910 2.39 20.20 8.31
CA VAL A 910 3.22 18.98 8.33
C VAL A 910 3.84 18.72 9.71
N SER A 911 4.30 19.76 10.40
CA SER A 911 4.91 19.65 11.74
C SER A 911 3.89 19.27 12.82
N ILE A 912 2.72 19.93 12.83
CA ILE A 912 1.64 19.66 13.80
C ILE A 912 1.20 18.21 13.69
N ILE A 913 0.88 17.77 12.47
CA ILE A 913 0.35 16.43 12.24
C ILE A 913 1.39 15.34 12.48
N SER A 914 2.65 15.56 12.07
CA SER A 914 3.78 14.65 12.37
C SER A 914 3.88 14.37 13.87
N ARG A 915 3.88 15.43 14.67
CA ARG A 915 4.04 15.31 16.12
C ARG A 915 2.83 14.66 16.77
N LYS A 916 1.62 15.09 16.37
CA LYS A 916 0.38 14.65 17.00
C LYS A 916 0.05 13.20 16.66
N ALA A 917 0.22 12.77 15.41
CA ALA A 917 0.01 11.39 14.99
C ALA A 917 0.86 10.38 15.79
N LEU A 918 2.14 10.69 15.99
CA LEU A 918 3.05 9.83 16.77
C LEU A 918 2.65 9.73 18.25
N ILE A 919 2.13 10.81 18.84
CA ILE A 919 1.67 10.81 20.24
C ILE A 919 0.38 10.01 20.38
N GLU A 920 -0.59 10.23 19.50
CA GLU A 920 -1.89 9.57 19.55
C GLU A 920 -1.80 8.06 19.30
N THR A 921 -0.77 7.60 18.58
CA THR A 921 -0.49 6.17 18.35
C THR A 921 -0.20 5.40 19.65
N ILE A 922 0.33 6.07 20.69
CA ILE A 922 0.83 5.41 21.90
C ILE A 922 -0.28 4.64 22.63
N LYS A 923 -1.45 5.26 22.80
CA LYS A 923 -2.56 4.71 23.59
C LYS A 923 -3.12 3.41 22.98
N PRO A 924 -3.58 3.37 21.72
CA PRO A 924 -4.01 2.13 21.06
C PRO A 924 -2.87 1.11 20.90
N GLY A 925 -1.63 1.56 20.64
CA GLY A 925 -0.48 0.66 20.54
C GLY A 925 -0.16 -0.07 21.86
N LEU A 926 -0.24 0.63 22.99
CA LEU A 926 -0.07 0.02 24.32
C LEU A 926 -1.19 -0.98 24.65
N LEU A 927 -2.43 -0.70 24.23
CA LEU A 927 -3.55 -1.64 24.44
C LEU A 927 -3.26 -2.99 23.77
N ALA A 928 -2.89 -2.96 22.50
CA ALA A 928 -2.59 -4.13 21.69
C ALA A 928 -1.49 -5.01 22.32
N LEU A 929 -0.48 -4.35 22.89
CA LEU A 929 0.71 -4.97 23.43
C LEU A 929 0.52 -5.50 24.84
N CYS A 930 -0.07 -4.70 25.72
CA CYS A 930 -0.16 -5.01 27.15
C CYS A 930 -1.35 -5.91 27.48
N ALA A 931 -2.48 -5.82 26.76
CA ALA A 931 -3.69 -6.58 27.08
C ALA A 931 -3.47 -8.10 27.14
N PRO A 932 -2.92 -8.78 26.10
CA PRO A 932 -2.72 -10.23 26.16
C PRO A 932 -1.73 -10.65 27.26
N ILE A 933 -0.72 -9.82 27.55
CA ILE A 933 0.26 -10.10 28.60
C ILE A 933 -0.39 -10.01 29.99
N ILE A 934 -1.08 -8.90 30.27
CA ILE A 934 -1.71 -8.66 31.57
C ILE A 934 -2.78 -9.72 31.84
N ILE A 935 -3.65 -9.99 30.87
CA ILE A 935 -4.71 -11.00 31.01
C ILE A 935 -4.09 -12.39 31.25
N GLY A 936 -3.08 -12.77 30.48
CA GLY A 936 -2.41 -14.06 30.62
C GLY A 936 -1.77 -14.25 32.00
N LEU A 937 -1.09 -13.23 32.51
CA LEU A 937 -0.45 -13.28 33.82
C LEU A 937 -1.46 -13.25 34.98
N VAL A 938 -2.52 -12.44 34.89
CA VAL A 938 -3.58 -12.38 35.90
C VAL A 938 -4.28 -13.74 36.02
N PHE A 939 -4.67 -14.35 34.91
CA PHE A 939 -5.34 -15.65 34.94
C PHE A 939 -4.40 -16.81 35.24
N LYS A 940 -3.11 -16.69 34.94
CA LYS A 940 -2.09 -17.60 35.50
C LYS A 940 -2.08 -17.55 37.03
N GLN A 941 -2.06 -16.35 37.62
CA GLN A 941 -2.08 -16.19 39.08
C GLN A 941 -3.36 -16.78 39.71
N ILE A 942 -4.51 -16.54 39.10
CA ILE A 942 -5.78 -17.13 39.52
C ILE A 942 -5.75 -18.67 39.38
N GLY A 943 -5.16 -19.17 38.30
CA GLY A 943 -4.98 -20.61 38.07
C GLY A 943 -4.14 -21.27 39.16
N MET A 944 -3.06 -20.63 39.59
CA MET A 944 -2.25 -21.10 40.72
C MET A 944 -3.04 -21.17 42.02
N LEU A 945 -3.90 -20.19 42.31
CA LEU A 945 -4.77 -20.22 43.50
C LEU A 945 -5.82 -21.35 43.44
N ARG A 946 -6.17 -21.82 42.24
CA ARG A 946 -7.20 -22.84 41.97
C ARG A 946 -6.63 -24.23 41.63
N ASN A 947 -5.32 -24.43 41.76
CA ASN A 947 -4.62 -25.65 41.33
C ASN A 947 -4.84 -26.03 39.85
N ASN A 948 -5.09 -25.05 38.98
CA ASN A 948 -5.14 -25.23 37.52
C ASN A 948 -3.98 -24.45 36.88
N GLY A 949 -2.82 -25.11 36.75
CA GLY A 949 -1.61 -24.50 36.17
C GLY A 949 -1.73 -24.09 34.70
N LEU A 950 -2.70 -24.63 33.96
CA LEU A 950 -2.91 -24.35 32.54
C LEU A 950 -3.98 -23.26 32.29
N LEU A 951 -4.60 -22.73 33.34
CA LEU A 951 -5.70 -21.77 33.20
C LEU A 951 -5.29 -20.53 32.39
N GLY A 952 -4.10 -19.97 32.66
CA GLY A 952 -3.59 -18.82 31.91
C GLY A 952 -3.48 -19.09 30.41
N ALA A 953 -3.00 -20.27 30.03
CA ALA A 953 -2.90 -20.69 28.63
C ALA A 953 -4.28 -20.90 27.98
N GLN A 954 -5.24 -21.49 28.70
CA GLN A 954 -6.62 -21.68 28.21
C GLN A 954 -7.35 -20.36 27.99
N VAL A 955 -7.21 -19.42 28.93
CA VAL A 955 -7.79 -18.08 28.83
C VAL A 955 -7.22 -17.32 27.63
N ILE A 956 -5.90 -17.40 27.43
CA ILE A 956 -5.24 -16.75 26.28
C ILE A 956 -5.61 -17.42 24.96
N ALA A 957 -5.75 -18.74 24.93
CA ALA A 957 -6.24 -19.46 23.77
C ALA A 957 -7.63 -18.94 23.33
N SER A 958 -8.53 -18.75 24.30
CA SER A 958 -9.86 -18.16 24.05
C SER A 958 -9.79 -16.68 23.66
N PHE A 959 -8.94 -15.90 24.32
CA PHE A 959 -8.70 -14.49 23.99
C PHE A 959 -8.27 -14.31 22.52
N ILE A 960 -7.34 -15.15 22.03
CA ILE A 960 -6.90 -15.14 20.63
C ILE A 960 -8.10 -15.42 19.71
N MET A 961 -8.85 -16.50 19.93
CA MET A 961 -9.95 -16.89 19.03
C MET A 961 -11.09 -15.87 18.97
N PHE A 962 -11.47 -15.28 20.10
CA PHE A 962 -12.54 -14.28 20.15
C PHE A 962 -12.07 -12.92 19.62
N SER A 963 -10.82 -12.51 19.90
CA SER A 963 -10.26 -11.29 19.30
C SER A 963 -10.10 -11.44 17.79
N THR A 964 -9.67 -12.60 17.29
CA THR A 964 -9.61 -12.89 15.85
C THR A 964 -10.99 -12.82 15.20
N SER A 965 -11.99 -13.54 15.72
CA SER A 965 -13.33 -13.56 15.13
C SER A 965 -13.99 -12.17 15.12
N THR A 966 -13.88 -11.43 16.23
CA THR A 966 -14.38 -10.05 16.32
C THR A 966 -13.59 -9.11 15.40
N GLY A 967 -12.27 -9.26 15.35
CA GLY A 967 -11.38 -8.45 14.54
C GLY A 967 -11.61 -8.60 13.04
N ILE A 968 -11.85 -9.82 12.55
CA ILE A 968 -12.20 -10.06 11.14
C ILE A 968 -13.49 -9.31 10.78
N LEU A 969 -14.53 -9.44 11.61
CA LEU A 969 -15.82 -8.79 11.36
C LEU A 969 -15.70 -7.25 11.42
N MET A 970 -14.98 -6.73 12.41
CA MET A 970 -14.77 -5.29 12.57
C MET A 970 -13.92 -4.70 11.44
N ALA A 971 -12.84 -5.38 11.03
CA ALA A 971 -11.99 -4.93 9.93
C ALA A 971 -12.76 -4.92 8.60
N LEU A 972 -13.53 -5.98 8.28
CA LEU A 972 -14.39 -6.01 7.09
C LEU A 972 -15.41 -4.87 7.10
N PHE A 973 -16.08 -4.67 8.24
CA PHE A 973 -17.06 -3.61 8.41
C PHE A 973 -16.45 -2.23 8.11
N LEU A 974 -15.37 -1.87 8.79
CA LEU A 974 -14.75 -0.54 8.68
C LEU A 974 -14.13 -0.31 7.30
N ASN A 975 -13.42 -1.29 6.75
CA ASN A 975 -12.77 -1.18 5.44
C ASN A 975 -13.78 -0.99 4.32
N ASN A 976 -14.85 -1.79 4.30
CA ASN A 976 -15.84 -1.74 3.24
C ASN A 976 -16.79 -0.54 3.39
N ALA A 977 -17.15 -0.16 4.61
CA ALA A 977 -17.96 1.05 4.84
C ALA A 977 -17.24 2.29 4.31
N GLY A 978 -15.99 2.51 4.73
CA GLY A 978 -15.19 3.64 4.27
C GLY A 978 -14.94 3.60 2.76
N GLY A 979 -14.55 2.46 2.20
CA GLY A 979 -14.37 2.34 0.74
C GLY A 979 -15.66 2.57 -0.06
N ALA A 980 -16.84 2.26 0.49
CA ALA A 980 -18.12 2.49 -0.16
C ALA A 980 -18.55 3.97 -0.10
N TRP A 981 -18.25 4.68 0.99
CA TRP A 981 -18.48 6.13 1.08
C TRP A 981 -17.62 6.91 0.08
N ASP A 982 -16.33 6.57 -0.01
CA ASP A 982 -15.39 7.19 -0.94
C ASP A 982 -15.83 7.02 -2.40
N ASN A 983 -16.13 5.79 -2.80
CA ASN A 983 -16.58 5.53 -4.16
C ASN A 983 -17.97 6.12 -4.46
N ALA A 984 -18.81 6.35 -3.43
CA ALA A 984 -20.05 7.10 -3.60
C ALA A 984 -19.80 8.59 -3.85
N LYS A 985 -18.79 9.18 -3.18
CA LYS A 985 -18.30 10.55 -3.46
C LYS A 985 -17.80 10.65 -4.89
N LYS A 986 -16.83 9.81 -5.29
CA LYS A 986 -16.27 9.81 -6.66
C LYS A 986 -17.35 9.58 -7.74
N TYR A 987 -18.38 8.78 -7.47
CA TYR A 987 -19.52 8.62 -8.38
C TYR A 987 -20.28 9.93 -8.62
N ILE A 988 -20.52 10.72 -7.57
CA ILE A 988 -21.17 12.04 -7.71
C ILE A 988 -20.24 13.03 -8.43
N GLU A 989 -18.94 13.00 -8.14
CA GLU A 989 -17.95 13.86 -8.80
C GLU A 989 -17.85 13.63 -10.31
N SER A 990 -18.19 12.43 -10.79
CA SER A 990 -18.26 12.12 -12.22
C SER A 990 -19.46 12.73 -12.96
N GLY A 991 -20.29 13.55 -12.29
CA GLY A 991 -21.38 14.31 -12.89
C GLY A 991 -22.78 13.83 -12.51
N PHE A 992 -22.90 12.71 -11.80
CA PHE A 992 -24.21 12.22 -11.33
C PHE A 992 -24.73 13.07 -10.17
N TYR A 993 -26.06 13.17 -10.04
CA TYR A 993 -26.74 13.87 -8.93
C TYR A 993 -26.31 15.33 -8.71
N GLY A 994 -25.89 16.01 -9.78
CA GLY A 994 -25.51 17.44 -9.76
C GLY A 994 -24.02 17.70 -9.76
N GLY A 995 -23.17 16.68 -9.71
CA GLY A 995 -21.72 16.86 -9.85
C GLY A 995 -21.05 17.49 -8.63
N LYS A 996 -19.79 17.91 -8.82
CA LYS A 996 -18.99 18.64 -7.82
C LYS A 996 -19.73 19.90 -7.33
N ASN A 997 -19.56 20.23 -6.05
CA ASN A 997 -20.15 21.40 -5.37
C ASN A 997 -21.68 21.37 -5.21
N SER A 998 -22.34 20.29 -5.62
CA SER A 998 -23.78 20.08 -5.36
C SER A 998 -24.06 19.75 -3.88
N PRO A 999 -25.28 19.96 -3.37
CA PRO A 999 -25.65 19.53 -2.01
C PRO A 999 -25.46 18.02 -1.77
N ALA A 1000 -25.63 17.22 -2.82
CA ALA A 1000 -25.38 15.79 -2.79
C ALA A 1000 -23.87 15.49 -2.67
N HIS A 1001 -23.03 16.24 -3.37
CA HIS A 1001 -21.57 16.14 -3.27
C HIS A 1001 -21.10 16.47 -1.86
N VAL A 1002 -21.53 17.59 -1.28
CA VAL A 1002 -21.21 17.96 0.11
C VAL A 1002 -21.63 16.86 1.08
N SER A 1003 -22.82 16.28 0.89
CA SER A 1003 -23.30 15.18 1.73
C SER A 1003 -22.45 13.90 1.59
N SER A 1004 -21.94 13.61 0.40
CA SER A 1004 -21.02 12.49 0.19
C SER A 1004 -19.62 12.73 0.74
N VAL A 1005 -19.10 13.97 0.68
CA VAL A 1005 -17.81 14.33 1.28
C VAL A 1005 -17.87 14.17 2.79
N ILE A 1006 -18.99 14.53 3.44
CA ILE A 1006 -19.18 14.27 4.88
C ILE A 1006 -19.21 12.76 5.17
N GLY A 1007 -19.82 11.95 4.30
CA GLY A 1007 -19.78 10.49 4.44
C GLY A 1007 -18.38 9.91 4.31
N ASP A 1008 -17.61 10.39 3.35
CA ASP A 1008 -16.23 9.95 3.11
C ASP A 1008 -15.29 10.31 4.26
N THR A 1009 -15.36 11.55 4.75
CA THR A 1009 -14.57 12.01 5.92
C THR A 1009 -14.88 11.25 7.21
N VAL A 1010 -16.07 10.63 7.33
CA VAL A 1010 -16.39 9.65 8.39
C VAL A 1010 -15.77 8.27 8.08
N GLY A 1011 -15.73 7.89 6.81
CA GLY A 1011 -15.17 6.63 6.30
C GLY A 1011 -13.65 6.55 6.29
N ASP A 1012 -12.96 7.68 6.15
CA ASP A 1012 -11.49 7.79 6.11
C ASP A 1012 -10.79 7.15 7.32
N PRO A 1013 -11.07 7.53 8.56
CA PRO A 1013 -10.44 6.89 9.73
C PRO A 1013 -10.84 5.42 9.86
N CYS A 1014 -11.97 5.02 9.27
CA CYS A 1014 -12.42 3.63 9.24
C CYS A 1014 -11.57 2.78 8.28
N LYS A 1015 -11.42 3.23 7.02
CA LYS A 1015 -10.80 2.44 5.94
C LYS A 1015 -9.26 2.50 5.90
N ASP A 1016 -8.64 3.54 6.47
CA ASP A 1016 -7.18 3.75 6.35
C ASP A 1016 -6.44 3.69 7.69
N THR A 1017 -7.14 3.87 8.81
CA THR A 1017 -6.53 3.81 10.16
C THR A 1017 -7.00 2.60 10.95
N ALA A 1018 -8.26 2.59 11.38
CA ALA A 1018 -8.76 1.59 12.32
C ALA A 1018 -8.89 0.20 11.66
N GLY A 1019 -9.59 0.11 10.53
CA GLY A 1019 -9.85 -1.15 9.84
C GLY A 1019 -8.59 -1.93 9.46
N PRO A 1020 -7.61 -1.32 8.75
CA PRO A 1020 -6.36 -2.00 8.42
C PRO A 1020 -5.50 -2.34 9.66
N SER A 1021 -5.52 -1.49 10.69
CA SER A 1021 -4.75 -1.77 11.91
C SER A 1021 -5.33 -2.95 12.71
N ILE A 1022 -6.62 -3.25 12.59
CA ILE A 1022 -7.26 -4.36 13.33
C ILE A 1022 -6.82 -5.73 12.79
N HIS A 1023 -6.64 -5.91 11.48
CA HIS A 1023 -6.15 -7.20 11.00
C HIS A 1023 -4.68 -7.43 11.39
N VAL A 1024 -3.87 -6.37 11.51
CA VAL A 1024 -2.52 -6.46 12.08
C VAL A 1024 -2.58 -6.76 13.58
N LEU A 1025 -3.50 -6.12 14.32
CA LEU A 1025 -3.72 -6.33 15.75
C LEU A 1025 -3.98 -7.81 16.08
N ILE A 1026 -4.88 -8.49 15.36
CA ILE A 1026 -5.21 -9.89 15.67
C ILE A 1026 -4.03 -10.84 15.42
N LYS A 1027 -3.19 -10.55 14.41
CA LYS A 1027 -1.96 -11.30 14.17
C LYS A 1027 -0.91 -10.99 15.24
N LEU A 1028 -0.75 -9.73 15.62
CA LEU A 1028 0.12 -9.31 16.72
C LEU A 1028 -0.25 -9.97 18.05
N ILE A 1029 -1.54 -10.01 18.40
CA ILE A 1029 -2.04 -10.71 19.60
C ILE A 1029 -1.65 -12.19 19.55
N SER A 1030 -1.69 -12.81 18.38
CA SER A 1030 -1.31 -14.21 18.22
C SER A 1030 0.21 -14.41 18.32
N THR A 1031 1.02 -13.57 17.67
CA THR A 1031 2.48 -13.70 17.69
C THR A 1031 3.09 -13.34 19.05
N ILE A 1032 2.56 -12.32 19.74
CA ILE A 1032 3.03 -11.96 21.09
C ILE A 1032 2.69 -13.04 22.11
N THR A 1033 1.51 -13.65 22.04
CA THR A 1033 1.12 -14.71 22.98
C THR A 1033 1.95 -15.96 22.79
N MET A 1034 2.35 -16.29 21.56
CA MET A 1034 3.33 -17.34 21.30
C MET A 1034 4.68 -17.04 21.95
N VAL A 1035 5.26 -15.85 21.72
CA VAL A 1035 6.55 -15.47 22.34
C VAL A 1035 6.45 -15.40 23.88
N MET A 1036 5.29 -15.03 24.42
CA MET A 1036 5.08 -14.92 25.86
C MET A 1036 4.59 -16.23 26.50
N THR A 1037 4.41 -17.29 25.72
CA THR A 1037 3.97 -18.61 26.19
C THR A 1037 4.81 -19.14 27.36
N PRO A 1038 6.16 -19.05 27.35
CA PRO A 1038 6.99 -19.50 28.48
C PRO A 1038 6.64 -18.84 29.82
N LEU A 1039 6.12 -17.61 29.80
CA LEU A 1039 5.73 -16.87 31.00
C LEU A 1039 4.31 -17.20 31.46
N ILE A 1040 3.41 -17.41 30.50
CA ILE A 1040 1.99 -17.67 30.76
C ILE A 1040 1.76 -19.12 31.17
N ALA A 1041 2.51 -20.06 30.59
CA ALA A 1041 2.33 -21.50 30.74
C ALA A 1041 3.37 -22.19 31.65
N SER A 1042 4.30 -21.47 32.27
CA SER A 1042 5.25 -22.08 33.23
C SER A 1042 4.53 -22.59 34.49
N SER A 1043 4.67 -23.88 34.78
CA SER A 1043 4.24 -24.48 36.04
C SER A 1043 5.16 -24.04 37.18
N PRO A 1044 4.63 -23.70 38.37
CA PRO A 1044 5.46 -23.72 39.58
C PRO A 1044 5.96 -25.15 39.76
N GLU A 1045 7.27 -25.33 39.95
CA GLU A 1045 7.80 -26.60 40.47
C GLU A 1045 7.01 -26.97 41.74
N MET A 1046 6.45 -28.18 41.74
CA MET A 1046 5.90 -28.82 42.94
C MET A 1046 6.96 -29.76 43.50
#